data_AF-A0A0M4ENS4-F1
#
_entry.id   AF-A0A0M4ENS4-F1
#
_cell.length_a   1.000
_cell.length_b   1.000
_cell.length_c   1.000
_cell.angle_alpha   90.00
_cell.angle_beta   90.00
_cell.angle_gamma   90.00
#
_symmetry.space_group_name_H-M   'P 1'
#
loop_
_entity.id
_entity.type
_entity.pdbx_description
1 polymer ?
#
loop_
_entity_poly.entity_id
_entity_poly.type
_entity_poly.pdbx_seq_one_letter_code
_entity_poly.pdbx_strand_id
1 'polypeptide(L)'
;SNTSNFNMSITSRRSRKTDKNLSLILQNVEEKEVAQLDLIQDLNQEFFFRSYELIQALMDVDSAIAAKMKRFVDIIGRMHQLYAAEVAEGTDRREQIAEANRKLRLALESTAMSNSMMDELKESVEEAWRTADSVQHRETVRQHSLRQESSAYDHSKNNIEVEHEAHPKELRIRSLVYRERDRLAGEIKDYQKRLEINRYYSAGLEQINENHRTTITKQHNRLKAMEADLYTVMNKNRVNIEHLEEKLLSMRRELEALNQTNAELRVFQRKYEECGHLTEELKHRTDRLTQENYMLQKQNHRLEEEKFQSKVIASGLEHDIKTVQREKESLELIKQVHLHEIKKKADVNALLSRRFMQISKKNQDLIEQESTMSHLVVVVEKKLLYANSKVEEVKRQRDDVTREREKLKVEIVTLMDAQSNLKHDIFNQRNQIQDIQVLLDRANKTLDEKDNKIHHLQKEKAELVSETNDLSKNIEVLEETLQNKNERITTLLERLRLKHEEYISVKKQMELIFSEKAALEKNYTTCCRDRQTVQSLNSKLSFQVNQLTTQLAINEKDMIGLRNQIDQLNSAVKHKLNDIHSRDQQLQRMRVEVHEMKMRSEQLISTIDQDEKRFKQVSCSLEDLKKEKNLVGLQMVRRNDELKLKNEKLSMMQLALDRGTMQYNQRIEDIRLLKLEISNLRSSNSCLERALTQTSNMRQEVVRLERQLNRERLRVTAFTEEMKHPCHIHRWRVTYAKDPKKFELLRKIQLLLKRNIRLGIERSRVQAQLQESERRYEKLKRQLQYVPDRSIVDRLWKQRHITHQQSRKIKAMQAELSINEIDLQARECLIDVFQQTLKDQLMPNKPN
;
A
#
# COMPACT_ATOMS: atom_id res chain seq x y z
N SER A 1 -14.10 81.43 22.36
CA SER A 1 -14.14 80.84 21.01
C SER A 1 -13.63 79.41 21.15
N ASN A 2 -14.45 78.35 21.03
CA ASN A 2 -15.28 77.93 19.89
C ASN A 2 -14.43 77.91 18.60
N THR A 3 -14.26 76.79 17.87
CA THR A 3 -15.18 75.63 17.69
C THR A 3 -14.52 74.25 17.45
N SER A 4 -15.19 73.18 17.91
CA SER A 4 -15.43 71.86 17.23
C SER A 4 -14.24 71.01 16.71
N ASN A 5 -13.98 69.80 17.24
CA ASN A 5 -14.62 68.49 16.96
C ASN A 5 -13.86 67.63 15.91
N PHE A 6 -13.28 66.49 16.31
CA PHE A 6 -13.87 65.16 16.05
C PHE A 6 -13.15 64.02 16.81
N ASN A 7 -13.87 62.90 17.00
CA ASN A 7 -13.45 61.76 17.82
C ASN A 7 -12.41 60.85 17.17
N MET A 8 -11.53 60.26 17.99
CA MET A 8 -11.43 58.79 18.02
C MET A 8 -11.05 58.26 19.41
N SER A 9 -11.99 57.56 20.03
CA SER A 9 -11.86 56.79 21.27
C SER A 9 -11.62 55.30 20.96
N ILE A 10 -11.40 54.47 22.01
CA ILE A 10 -11.33 52.98 22.01
C ILE A 10 -9.93 52.43 21.64
N THR A 11 -9.21 51.59 22.42
CA THR A 11 -9.35 51.08 23.81
C THR A 11 -7.97 50.64 24.33
N SER A 12 -7.47 51.20 25.45
CA SER A 12 -6.19 50.77 26.09
C SER A 12 -6.36 50.22 27.52
N ARG A 13 -7.55 49.72 27.86
CA ARG A 13 -7.90 49.26 29.23
C ARG A 13 -8.10 47.74 29.40
N ARG A 14 -7.87 46.92 28.37
CA ARG A 14 -8.15 45.46 28.43
C ARG A 14 -7.01 44.60 28.99
N SER A 15 -5.75 44.86 28.66
CA SER A 15 -4.63 43.94 29.00
C SER A 15 -4.28 43.83 30.49
N ARG A 16 -4.36 44.90 31.28
CA ARG A 16 -4.02 44.84 32.72
C ARG A 16 -5.00 44.06 33.61
N LYS A 17 -6.16 43.63 33.09
CA LYS A 17 -7.09 42.71 33.78
C LYS A 17 -6.86 41.26 33.39
N THR A 18 -6.46 40.97 32.15
CA THR A 18 -6.15 39.61 31.69
C THR A 18 -4.90 39.06 32.36
N ASP A 19 -3.85 39.87 32.49
CA ASP A 19 -2.58 39.44 33.08
C ASP A 19 -2.71 38.98 34.55
N LYS A 20 -3.56 39.64 35.34
CA LYS A 20 -3.83 39.24 36.73
C LYS A 20 -4.60 37.92 36.84
N ASN A 21 -5.54 37.66 35.93
CA ASN A 21 -6.27 36.38 35.91
C ASN A 21 -5.33 35.23 35.50
N LEU A 22 -4.48 35.42 34.50
CA LEU A 22 -3.46 34.44 34.10
C LEU A 22 -2.48 34.13 35.25
N SER A 23 -2.03 35.13 36.01
CA SER A 23 -1.17 34.90 37.18
C SER A 23 -1.84 34.12 38.32
N LEU A 24 -3.16 34.25 38.48
CA LEU A 24 -3.90 33.53 39.53
C LEU A 24 -4.13 32.05 39.18
N ILE A 25 -4.38 31.75 37.89
CA ILE A 25 -4.64 30.38 37.42
C ILE A 25 -3.36 29.53 37.46
N LEU A 26 -2.19 30.14 37.21
CA LEU A 26 -0.89 29.46 37.22
C LEU A 26 -0.29 29.24 38.62
N GLN A 27 -0.89 29.77 39.70
CA GLN A 27 -0.34 29.66 41.06
C GLN A 27 -0.57 28.31 41.76
N ASN A 28 -1.40 27.43 41.20
CA ASN A 28 -1.79 26.14 41.81
C ASN A 28 -1.35 24.93 40.96
N VAL A 29 -0.12 24.92 40.47
CA VAL A 29 0.48 23.76 39.80
C VAL A 29 1.36 23.01 40.79
N GLU A 30 0.81 21.96 41.40
CA GLU A 30 1.61 20.96 42.11
C GLU A 30 2.33 20.06 41.09
N GLU A 31 3.66 19.96 41.18
CA GLU A 31 4.47 19.13 40.29
C GLU A 31 4.31 17.63 40.62
N LYS A 32 3.21 17.02 40.17
CA LYS A 32 3.10 15.55 40.09
C LYS A 32 3.92 15.03 38.90
N GLU A 33 4.75 14.01 39.12
CA GLU A 33 5.45 13.32 38.04
C GLU A 33 4.47 12.67 37.05
N VAL A 34 4.76 12.75 35.75
CA VAL A 34 3.89 12.25 34.67
C VAL A 34 3.57 10.74 34.81
N ALA A 35 4.46 9.96 35.44
CA ALA A 35 4.28 8.54 35.69
C ALA A 35 3.32 8.20 36.86
N GLN A 36 2.90 9.20 37.64
CA GLN A 36 2.04 9.04 38.83
C GLN A 36 0.60 9.54 38.60
N LEU A 37 0.26 9.99 37.39
CA LEU A 37 -1.06 10.51 37.05
C LEU A 37 -2.07 9.37 36.87
N ASP A 38 -3.11 9.34 37.69
CA ASP A 38 -4.27 8.46 37.47
C ASP A 38 -5.13 9.07 36.36
N LEU A 39 -5.11 8.43 35.19
CA LEU A 39 -5.80 8.89 33.98
C LEU A 39 -7.33 8.99 34.12
N ILE A 40 -7.94 8.49 35.21
CA ILE A 40 -9.37 8.61 35.49
C ILE A 40 -9.64 9.62 36.62
N GLN A 41 -8.80 9.61 37.67
CA GLN A 41 -9.02 10.47 38.85
C GLN A 41 -8.45 11.90 38.67
N ASP A 42 -7.27 12.03 38.06
CA ASP A 42 -6.61 13.34 37.84
C ASP A 42 -7.15 14.06 36.58
N LEU A 43 -7.51 13.32 35.51
CA LEU A 43 -8.15 13.88 34.30
C LEU A 43 -9.68 13.99 34.42
N ASN A 44 -10.15 14.46 35.58
CA ASN A 44 -11.59 14.59 35.84
C ASN A 44 -12.26 15.75 35.06
N GLN A 45 -13.58 15.88 35.17
CA GLN A 45 -14.34 16.93 34.47
C GLN A 45 -13.90 18.35 34.86
N GLU A 46 -13.39 18.55 36.09
CA GLU A 46 -12.90 19.84 36.56
C GLU A 46 -11.55 20.23 35.91
N PHE A 47 -10.66 19.26 35.68
CA PHE A 47 -9.43 19.46 34.90
C PHE A 47 -9.75 19.94 33.47
N PHE A 48 -10.70 19.28 32.80
CA PHE A 48 -11.11 19.71 31.46
C PHE A 48 -11.79 21.08 31.48
N PHE A 49 -12.64 21.37 32.48
CA PHE A 49 -13.25 22.69 32.63
C PHE A 49 -12.21 23.81 32.80
N ARG A 50 -11.29 23.67 33.77
CA ARG A 50 -10.23 24.66 34.03
C ARG A 50 -9.27 24.84 32.85
N SER A 51 -8.97 23.77 32.10
CA SER A 51 -8.13 23.89 30.90
C SER A 51 -8.84 24.60 29.75
N TYR A 52 -10.15 24.44 29.57
CA TYR A 52 -10.93 25.26 28.62
C TYR A 52 -11.06 26.73 29.07
N GLU A 53 -11.20 27.01 30.37
CA GLU A 53 -11.14 28.39 30.89
C GLU A 53 -9.78 29.06 30.61
N LEU A 54 -8.68 28.33 30.82
CA LEU A 54 -7.32 28.80 30.52
C LEU A 54 -7.13 29.03 29.01
N ILE A 55 -7.66 28.16 28.14
CA ILE A 55 -7.70 28.39 26.68
C ILE A 55 -8.48 29.66 26.35
N GLN A 56 -9.62 29.90 26.99
CA GLN A 56 -10.44 31.09 26.75
C GLN A 56 -9.72 32.38 27.19
N ALA A 57 -9.03 32.36 28.34
CA ALA A 57 -8.18 33.47 28.77
C ALA A 57 -6.98 33.71 27.83
N LEU A 58 -6.40 32.64 27.25
CA LEU A 58 -5.31 32.75 26.28
C LEU A 58 -5.77 33.24 24.89
N MET A 59 -7.02 32.99 24.48
CA MET A 59 -7.55 33.51 23.20
C MET A 59 -7.54 35.05 23.15
N ASP A 60 -7.75 35.72 24.29
CA ASP A 60 -7.69 37.18 24.41
C ASP A 60 -6.25 37.74 24.34
N VAL A 61 -5.22 36.88 24.41
CA VAL A 61 -3.79 37.27 24.43
C VAL A 61 -3.05 36.83 23.16
N ASP A 62 -3.12 35.55 22.79
CA ASP A 62 -2.56 35.01 21.53
C ASP A 62 -3.46 33.89 20.99
N SER A 63 -4.26 34.22 19.98
CA SER A 63 -5.18 33.30 19.31
C SER A 63 -4.49 32.11 18.64
N ALA A 64 -3.22 32.22 18.23
CA ALA A 64 -2.52 31.14 17.53
C ALA A 64 -2.03 30.06 18.51
N ILE A 65 -1.59 30.48 19.71
CA ILE A 65 -1.20 29.57 20.79
C ILE A 65 -2.46 28.93 21.40
N ALA A 66 -3.50 29.71 21.69
CA ALA A 66 -4.76 29.21 22.22
C ALA A 66 -5.42 28.16 21.30
N ALA A 67 -5.39 28.37 19.98
CA ALA A 67 -5.91 27.40 19.02
C ALA A 67 -5.12 26.06 18.99
N LYS A 68 -3.80 26.10 19.22
CA LYS A 68 -2.99 24.87 19.37
C LYS A 68 -3.27 24.18 20.70
N MET A 69 -3.29 24.93 21.80
CA MET A 69 -3.60 24.43 23.14
C MET A 69 -4.97 23.74 23.16
N LYS A 70 -5.99 24.36 22.54
CA LYS A 70 -7.32 23.78 22.38
C LYS A 70 -7.30 22.45 21.65
N ARG A 71 -6.59 22.33 20.52
CA ARG A 71 -6.49 21.05 19.79
C ARG A 71 -5.89 19.94 20.65
N PHE A 72 -4.92 20.24 21.51
CA PHE A 72 -4.36 19.24 22.42
C PHE A 72 -5.35 18.83 23.50
N VAL A 73 -6.06 19.78 24.14
CA VAL A 73 -7.10 19.47 25.14
C VAL A 73 -8.28 18.71 24.50
N ASP A 74 -8.71 19.07 23.29
CA ASP A 74 -9.76 18.37 22.54
C ASP A 74 -9.35 16.93 22.12
N ILE A 75 -8.05 16.66 21.97
CA ILE A 75 -7.52 15.31 21.70
C ILE A 75 -7.45 14.52 23.02
N ILE A 76 -6.88 15.08 24.07
CA ILE A 76 -6.76 14.45 25.40
C ILE A 76 -8.15 14.12 25.96
N GLY A 77 -9.13 15.02 25.81
CA GLY A 77 -10.51 14.79 26.25
C GLY A 77 -11.20 13.63 25.53
N ARG A 78 -11.00 13.48 24.22
CA ARG A 78 -11.54 12.33 23.46
C ARG A 78 -10.83 11.02 23.81
N MET A 79 -9.51 11.05 23.98
CA MET A 79 -8.75 9.87 24.42
C MET A 79 -9.16 9.44 25.84
N HIS A 80 -9.36 10.39 26.76
CA HIS A 80 -9.85 10.11 28.11
C HIS A 80 -11.27 9.53 28.10
N GLN A 81 -12.20 10.07 27.29
CA GLN A 81 -13.55 9.53 27.17
C GLN A 81 -13.57 8.08 26.67
N LEU A 82 -12.74 7.75 25.68
CA LEU A 82 -12.59 6.38 25.18
C LEU A 82 -11.98 5.47 26.24
N TYR A 83 -10.92 5.91 26.92
CA TYR A 83 -10.26 5.16 27.99
C TYR A 83 -11.18 4.88 29.17
N ALA A 84 -11.93 5.88 29.63
CA ALA A 84 -12.90 5.73 30.72
C ALA A 84 -14.04 4.76 30.35
N ALA A 85 -14.53 4.80 29.11
CA ALA A 85 -15.52 3.86 28.62
C ALA A 85 -14.97 2.42 28.55
N GLU A 86 -13.74 2.24 28.03
CA GLU A 86 -13.09 0.93 27.94
C GLU A 86 -12.78 0.33 29.33
N VAL A 87 -12.36 1.16 30.29
CA VAL A 87 -12.14 0.73 31.68
C VAL A 87 -13.47 0.35 32.36
N ALA A 88 -14.56 1.07 32.11
CA ALA A 88 -15.89 0.74 32.63
C ALA A 88 -16.42 -0.59 32.05
N GLU A 89 -16.34 -0.79 30.73
CA GLU A 89 -16.68 -2.12 30.17
C GLU A 89 -15.74 -3.21 30.70
N GLY A 90 -14.48 -2.87 31.00
CA GLY A 90 -13.50 -3.74 31.62
C GLY A 90 -13.80 -4.10 33.08
N THR A 91 -14.47 -3.24 33.86
CA THR A 91 -14.99 -3.58 35.20
C THR A 91 -16.22 -4.48 35.10
N ASP A 92 -17.18 -4.13 34.24
CA ASP A 92 -18.43 -4.88 34.07
C ASP A 92 -18.15 -6.32 33.62
N ARG A 93 -17.23 -6.51 32.66
CA ARG A 93 -16.80 -7.85 32.22
C ARG A 93 -16.09 -8.63 33.34
N ARG A 94 -15.31 -7.97 34.21
CA ARG A 94 -14.67 -8.62 35.37
C ARG A 94 -15.70 -9.08 36.40
N GLU A 95 -16.75 -8.30 36.66
CA GLU A 95 -17.84 -8.70 37.55
C GLU A 95 -18.65 -9.87 36.98
N GLN A 96 -18.98 -9.83 35.68
CA GLN A 96 -19.64 -10.95 34.99
C GLN A 96 -18.82 -12.25 35.04
N ILE A 97 -17.49 -12.16 34.87
CA ILE A 97 -16.58 -13.30 35.02
C ILE A 97 -16.54 -13.81 36.46
N ALA A 98 -16.50 -12.93 37.47
CA ALA A 98 -16.52 -13.31 38.88
C ALA A 98 -17.83 -14.03 39.26
N GLU A 99 -18.97 -13.53 38.80
CA GLU A 99 -20.30 -14.13 38.96
C GLU A 99 -20.40 -15.49 38.25
N ALA A 100 -19.89 -15.61 37.01
CA ALA A 100 -19.85 -16.87 36.28
C ALA A 100 -18.98 -17.92 37.01
N ASN A 101 -17.82 -17.53 37.51
CA ASN A 101 -16.94 -18.38 38.32
C ASN A 101 -17.60 -18.82 39.63
N ARG A 102 -18.37 -17.95 40.29
CA ARG A 102 -19.16 -18.29 41.48
C ARG A 102 -20.23 -19.33 41.17
N LYS A 103 -20.96 -19.16 40.06
CA LYS A 103 -21.98 -20.13 39.59
C LYS A 103 -21.35 -21.47 39.22
N LEU A 104 -20.17 -21.47 38.58
CA LEU A 104 -19.41 -22.68 38.25
C LEU A 104 -18.96 -23.45 39.50
N ARG A 105 -18.41 -22.76 40.51
CA ARG A 105 -18.03 -23.41 41.79
C ARG A 105 -19.22 -24.06 42.49
N LEU A 106 -20.35 -23.36 42.58
CA LEU A 106 -21.58 -23.92 43.18
C LEU A 106 -22.12 -25.13 42.39
N ALA A 107 -22.01 -25.14 41.06
CA ALA A 107 -22.38 -26.29 40.24
C ALA A 107 -21.46 -27.50 40.46
N LEU A 108 -20.15 -27.27 40.64
CA LEU A 108 -19.16 -28.31 40.96
C LEU A 108 -19.36 -28.88 42.38
N GLU A 109 -19.63 -28.03 43.37
CA GLU A 109 -19.97 -28.47 44.72
C GLU A 109 -21.27 -29.28 44.74
N SER A 110 -22.30 -28.85 44.00
CA SER A 110 -23.57 -29.58 43.88
C SER A 110 -23.42 -30.93 43.18
N THR A 111 -22.51 -31.05 42.19
CA THR A 111 -22.25 -32.34 41.52
C THR A 111 -21.39 -33.27 42.39
N ALA A 112 -20.41 -32.74 43.13
CA ALA A 112 -19.66 -33.52 44.13
C ALA A 112 -20.59 -34.10 45.21
N MET A 113 -21.51 -33.29 45.76
CA MET A 113 -22.51 -33.76 46.71
C MET A 113 -23.47 -34.80 46.10
N SER A 114 -23.91 -34.62 44.85
CA SER A 114 -24.76 -35.59 44.16
C SER A 114 -24.05 -36.92 43.90
N ASN A 115 -22.74 -36.91 43.65
CA ASN A 115 -21.95 -38.13 43.48
C ASN A 115 -21.78 -38.87 44.80
N SER A 116 -21.44 -38.17 45.90
CA SER A 116 -21.38 -38.76 47.24
C SER A 116 -22.70 -39.42 47.63
N MET A 117 -23.82 -38.74 47.40
CA MET A 117 -25.15 -39.30 47.70
C MET A 117 -25.52 -40.49 46.78
N MET A 118 -25.06 -40.50 45.53
CA MET A 118 -25.21 -41.65 44.64
C MET A 118 -24.40 -42.87 45.09
N ASP A 119 -23.23 -42.67 45.70
CA ASP A 119 -22.39 -43.76 46.20
C ASP A 119 -22.95 -44.32 47.52
N GLU A 120 -23.41 -43.47 48.45
CA GLU A 120 -24.19 -43.90 49.63
C GLU A 120 -25.46 -44.70 49.24
N LEU A 121 -26.16 -44.26 48.19
CA LEU A 121 -27.32 -44.98 47.67
C LEU A 121 -26.94 -46.35 47.10
N LYS A 122 -25.80 -46.49 46.40
CA LYS A 122 -25.30 -47.80 45.93
C LYS A 122 -24.98 -48.74 47.09
N GLU A 123 -24.30 -48.25 48.13
CA GLU A 123 -24.01 -49.06 49.32
C GLU A 123 -25.30 -49.53 50.01
N SER A 124 -26.29 -48.63 50.19
CA SER A 124 -27.59 -48.99 50.77
C SER A 124 -28.36 -50.02 49.92
N VAL A 125 -28.22 -49.97 48.60
CA VAL A 125 -28.78 -50.98 47.69
C VAL A 125 -28.03 -52.29 47.86
N GLU A 126 -26.70 -52.32 47.87
CA GLU A 126 -25.95 -53.56 48.12
C GLU A 126 -26.32 -54.22 49.45
N GLU A 127 -26.54 -53.45 50.53
CA GLU A 127 -27.03 -53.99 51.80
C GLU A 127 -28.46 -54.53 51.72
N ALA A 128 -29.35 -53.87 50.96
CA ALA A 128 -30.70 -54.37 50.69
C ALA A 128 -30.69 -55.70 49.91
N TRP A 129 -29.77 -55.87 48.95
CA TRP A 129 -29.58 -57.13 48.23
C TRP A 129 -29.01 -58.23 49.14
N ARG A 130 -27.98 -57.94 49.94
CA ARG A 130 -27.39 -58.90 50.90
C ARG A 130 -28.41 -59.36 51.97
N THR A 131 -29.29 -58.46 52.41
CA THR A 131 -30.36 -58.79 53.37
C THR A 131 -31.50 -59.58 52.71
N ALA A 132 -31.88 -59.28 51.47
CA ALA A 132 -32.83 -60.08 50.69
C ALA A 132 -32.32 -61.52 50.47
N ASP A 133 -31.06 -61.69 50.06
CA ASP A 133 -30.42 -63.01 49.91
C ASP A 133 -30.39 -63.77 51.24
N SER A 134 -30.12 -63.08 52.37
CA SER A 134 -30.17 -63.69 53.70
C SER A 134 -31.58 -64.16 54.08
N VAL A 135 -32.62 -63.40 53.74
CA VAL A 135 -34.03 -63.78 53.96
C VAL A 135 -34.41 -64.97 53.07
N GLN A 136 -34.05 -64.96 51.79
CA GLN A 136 -34.30 -66.07 50.86
C GLN A 136 -33.54 -67.35 51.28
N HIS A 137 -32.33 -67.22 51.85
CA HIS A 137 -31.62 -68.35 52.43
C HIS A 137 -32.32 -68.91 53.69
N ARG A 138 -32.79 -68.03 54.60
CA ARG A 138 -33.60 -68.47 55.76
C ARG A 138 -34.93 -69.11 55.35
N GLU A 139 -35.55 -68.64 54.27
CA GLU A 139 -36.81 -69.18 53.76
C GLU A 139 -36.60 -70.54 53.09
N THR A 140 -35.57 -70.71 52.26
CA THR A 140 -35.23 -72.01 51.66
C THR A 140 -34.87 -73.05 52.73
N VAL A 141 -34.14 -72.68 53.79
CA VAL A 141 -33.90 -73.55 54.95
C VAL A 141 -35.21 -73.92 55.66
N ARG A 142 -36.11 -72.95 55.90
CA ARG A 142 -37.43 -73.20 56.51
C ARG A 142 -38.31 -74.12 55.65
N GLN A 143 -38.30 -73.95 54.32
CA GLN A 143 -39.00 -74.82 53.38
C GLN A 143 -38.39 -76.24 53.34
N HIS A 144 -37.08 -76.39 53.55
CA HIS A 144 -36.44 -77.70 53.72
C HIS A 144 -36.85 -78.39 55.02
N SER A 145 -36.95 -77.69 56.14
CA SER A 145 -37.47 -78.24 57.40
C SER A 145 -38.94 -78.65 57.29
N LEU A 146 -39.80 -77.79 56.71
CA LEU A 146 -41.21 -78.11 56.46
C LEU A 146 -41.39 -79.30 55.53
N ARG A 147 -40.49 -79.52 54.55
CA ARG A 147 -40.48 -80.72 53.70
C ARG A 147 -40.06 -82.00 54.44
N GLN A 148 -39.23 -81.90 55.48
CA GLN A 148 -38.91 -83.06 56.33
C GLN A 148 -40.08 -83.40 57.27
N GLU A 149 -40.72 -82.41 57.88
CA GLU A 149 -41.87 -82.64 58.76
C GLU A 149 -43.11 -83.13 57.97
N SER A 150 -43.29 -82.64 56.74
CA SER A 150 -44.38 -83.08 55.86
C SER A 150 -44.20 -84.50 55.29
N SER A 151 -43.03 -85.14 55.40
CA SER A 151 -42.84 -86.54 54.95
C SER A 151 -43.08 -87.58 56.06
N ALA A 152 -43.48 -87.15 57.26
CA ALA A 152 -43.85 -88.02 58.38
C ALA A 152 -45.37 -88.15 58.57
N TYR A 153 -46.18 -87.46 57.75
CA TYR A 153 -47.61 -87.22 57.96
C TYR A 153 -48.50 -87.84 56.87
N ASP A 154 -48.29 -89.12 56.53
CA ASP A 154 -49.04 -89.77 55.44
C ASP A 154 -49.61 -91.17 55.75
N HIS A 155 -49.44 -91.70 56.98
CA HIS A 155 -50.01 -93.00 57.37
C HIS A 155 -50.61 -92.96 58.78
N SER A 156 -51.93 -92.66 58.83
CA SER A 156 -52.94 -93.17 59.78
C SER A 156 -53.91 -92.07 60.23
N LYS A 157 -55.14 -92.12 59.70
CA LYS A 157 -56.33 -91.54 60.33
C LYS A 157 -57.58 -92.29 59.84
N ASN A 158 -58.44 -92.65 60.80
CA ASN A 158 -59.82 -93.16 60.66
C ASN A 158 -59.90 -94.60 60.09
N ASN A 159 -60.54 -95.60 60.71
CA ASN A 159 -61.42 -95.70 61.89
C ASN A 159 -60.85 -96.80 62.85
N ILE A 160 -61.33 -97.12 64.07
CA ILE A 160 -62.70 -97.26 64.60
C ILE A 160 -62.71 -96.86 66.10
N GLU A 161 -63.92 -96.65 66.62
CA GLU A 161 -64.29 -96.25 67.97
C GLU A 161 -63.79 -97.16 69.12
N VAL A 162 -63.92 -96.62 70.33
CA VAL A 162 -63.45 -97.17 71.60
C VAL A 162 -64.44 -98.19 72.17
N GLU A 163 -63.94 -99.35 72.59
CA GLU A 163 -64.47 -100.02 73.78
C GLU A 163 -63.34 -100.72 74.57
N HIS A 164 -63.58 -100.99 75.85
CA HIS A 164 -62.55 -101.17 76.89
C HIS A 164 -61.85 -102.55 76.88
N GLU A 165 -60.56 -102.60 77.25
CA GLU A 165 -60.12 -103.02 78.60
C GLU A 165 -58.59 -102.90 78.81
N ALA A 166 -58.16 -102.79 80.07
CA ALA A 166 -56.86 -102.21 80.44
C ALA A 166 -55.71 -103.23 80.66
N HIS A 167 -54.47 -102.84 80.30
CA HIS A 167 -53.26 -103.62 80.62
C HIS A 167 -52.03 -102.77 81.02
N PRO A 168 -51.10 -103.31 81.84
CA PRO A 168 -50.20 -102.49 82.67
C PRO A 168 -49.06 -101.74 81.95
N LYS A 169 -48.90 -101.91 80.62
CA LYS A 169 -47.84 -101.24 79.84
C LYS A 169 -48.13 -99.76 79.58
N GLU A 170 -49.40 -99.37 79.65
CA GLU A 170 -49.89 -98.04 79.25
C GLU A 170 -49.47 -96.91 80.21
N LEU A 171 -49.40 -97.19 81.52
CA LEU A 171 -49.01 -96.24 82.56
C LEU A 171 -47.61 -95.65 82.34
N ARG A 172 -46.67 -96.44 81.82
CA ARG A 172 -45.28 -96.00 81.57
C ARG A 172 -45.21 -95.04 80.39
N ILE A 173 -45.93 -95.35 79.31
CA ILE A 173 -46.05 -94.52 78.11
C ILE A 173 -46.71 -93.19 78.47
N ARG A 174 -47.81 -93.23 79.23
CA ARG A 174 -48.53 -92.04 79.70
C ARG A 174 -47.64 -91.07 80.50
N SER A 175 -46.71 -91.57 81.32
CA SER A 175 -45.75 -90.72 82.05
C SER A 175 -44.73 -90.00 81.15
N LEU A 176 -44.35 -90.62 80.03
CA LEU A 176 -43.45 -90.02 79.03
C LEU A 176 -44.19 -88.97 78.19
N VAL A 177 -45.41 -89.28 77.75
CA VAL A 177 -46.26 -88.37 76.98
C VAL A 177 -46.56 -87.07 77.73
N TYR A 178 -46.77 -87.11 79.06
CA TYR A 178 -46.96 -85.87 79.82
C TYR A 178 -45.69 -85.00 79.93
N ARG A 179 -44.49 -85.60 79.98
CA ARG A 179 -43.23 -84.83 79.95
C ARG A 179 -42.95 -84.21 78.58
N GLU A 180 -43.22 -84.95 77.51
CA GLU A 180 -43.19 -84.44 76.13
C GLU A 180 -44.18 -83.27 75.95
N ARG A 181 -45.44 -83.42 76.40
CA ARG A 181 -46.46 -82.36 76.38
C ARG A 181 -45.98 -81.08 77.08
N ASP A 182 -45.43 -81.20 78.28
CA ASP A 182 -45.07 -80.04 79.10
C ASP A 182 -43.82 -79.34 78.55
N ARG A 183 -42.89 -80.10 77.94
CA ARG A 183 -41.77 -79.55 77.17
C ARG A 183 -42.26 -78.78 75.94
N LEU A 184 -43.11 -79.39 75.11
CA LEU A 184 -43.67 -78.77 73.91
C LEU A 184 -44.50 -77.51 74.26
N ALA A 185 -45.22 -77.51 75.37
CA ALA A 185 -45.94 -76.32 75.86
C ALA A 185 -45.00 -75.16 76.27
N GLY A 186 -43.80 -75.47 76.77
CA GLY A 186 -42.74 -74.49 76.99
C GLY A 186 -42.19 -73.92 75.69
N GLU A 187 -41.82 -74.80 74.76
CA GLU A 187 -41.30 -74.43 73.43
C GLU A 187 -42.31 -73.55 72.66
N ILE A 188 -43.61 -73.88 72.68
CA ILE A 188 -44.69 -73.08 72.09
C ILE A 188 -44.76 -71.66 72.67
N LYS A 189 -44.62 -71.48 73.99
CA LYS A 189 -44.63 -70.15 74.62
C LYS A 189 -43.44 -69.29 74.18
N ASP A 190 -42.27 -69.90 74.01
CA ASP A 190 -41.09 -69.17 73.54
C ASP A 190 -41.15 -68.88 72.03
N TYR A 191 -41.78 -69.74 71.22
CA TYR A 191 -42.12 -69.40 69.83
C TYR A 191 -43.14 -68.26 69.75
N GLN A 192 -44.15 -68.21 70.63
CA GLN A 192 -45.12 -67.10 70.69
C GLN A 192 -44.43 -65.75 70.98
N LYS A 193 -43.56 -65.67 72.01
CA LYS A 193 -42.78 -64.46 72.30
C LYS A 193 -41.88 -64.04 71.14
N ARG A 194 -41.21 -65.00 70.48
CA ARG A 194 -40.39 -64.72 69.28
C ARG A 194 -41.25 -64.18 68.14
N LEU A 195 -42.48 -64.67 67.98
CA LEU A 195 -43.39 -64.20 66.94
C LEU A 195 -43.89 -62.77 67.20
N GLU A 196 -44.15 -62.41 68.46
CA GLU A 196 -44.50 -61.03 68.85
C GLU A 196 -43.34 -60.05 68.60
N ILE A 197 -42.11 -60.40 68.99
CA ILE A 197 -40.92 -59.57 68.73
C ILE A 197 -40.71 -59.36 67.22
N ASN A 198 -40.89 -60.41 66.40
CA ASN A 198 -40.82 -60.29 64.95
C ASN A 198 -41.92 -59.38 64.38
N ARG A 199 -43.15 -59.41 64.92
CA ARG A 199 -44.24 -58.52 64.48
C ARG A 199 -43.92 -57.04 64.73
N TYR A 200 -43.39 -56.69 65.91
CA TYR A 200 -42.96 -55.32 66.19
C TYR A 200 -41.82 -54.87 65.28
N TYR A 201 -40.86 -55.76 65.00
CA TYR A 201 -39.76 -55.48 64.07
C TYR A 201 -40.26 -55.27 62.63
N SER A 202 -41.17 -56.12 62.14
CA SER A 202 -41.80 -55.96 60.82
C SER A 202 -42.59 -54.66 60.70
N ALA A 203 -43.39 -54.29 61.70
CA ALA A 203 -44.14 -53.02 61.69
C ALA A 203 -43.21 -51.79 61.66
N GLY A 204 -42.09 -51.84 62.38
CA GLY A 204 -41.05 -50.80 62.32
C GLY A 204 -40.42 -50.69 60.93
N LEU A 205 -40.08 -51.81 60.29
CA LEU A 205 -39.56 -51.84 58.92
C LEU A 205 -40.59 -51.33 57.90
N GLU A 206 -41.87 -51.66 58.04
CA GLU A 206 -42.93 -51.14 57.17
C GLU A 206 -43.05 -49.61 57.27
N GLN A 207 -42.98 -49.04 58.48
CA GLN A 207 -43.02 -47.60 58.66
C GLN A 207 -41.77 -46.90 58.10
N ILE A 208 -40.59 -47.51 58.22
CA ILE A 208 -39.35 -47.01 57.59
C ILE A 208 -39.46 -47.06 56.05
N ASN A 209 -39.96 -48.15 55.49
CA ASN A 209 -40.18 -48.28 54.04
C ASN A 209 -41.19 -47.26 53.50
N GLU A 210 -42.28 -47.00 54.23
CA GLU A 210 -43.27 -46.01 53.82
C GLU A 210 -42.69 -44.58 53.87
N ASN A 211 -41.90 -44.26 54.90
CA ASN A 211 -41.13 -43.01 54.94
C ASN A 211 -40.20 -42.88 53.72
N HIS A 212 -39.45 -43.94 53.37
CA HIS A 212 -38.58 -43.95 52.18
C HIS A 212 -39.35 -43.77 50.87
N ARG A 213 -40.54 -44.37 50.72
CA ARG A 213 -41.43 -44.11 49.58
C ARG A 213 -41.83 -42.63 49.49
N THR A 214 -42.16 -41.99 50.61
CA THR A 214 -42.47 -40.54 50.61
C THR A 214 -41.25 -39.65 50.31
N THR A 215 -40.03 -40.06 50.67
CA THR A 215 -38.82 -39.32 50.29
C THR A 215 -38.47 -39.50 48.82
N ILE A 216 -38.59 -40.71 48.27
CA ILE A 216 -38.34 -41.01 46.85
C ILE A 216 -39.32 -40.24 45.96
N THR A 217 -40.61 -40.23 46.30
CA THR A 217 -41.63 -39.45 45.56
C THR A 217 -41.37 -37.94 45.61
N LYS A 218 -40.91 -37.39 46.74
CA LYS A 218 -40.49 -35.99 46.84
C LYS A 218 -39.23 -35.70 46.01
N GLN A 219 -38.24 -36.59 46.01
CA GLN A 219 -37.03 -36.46 45.18
C GLN A 219 -37.36 -36.54 43.68
N HIS A 220 -38.21 -37.47 43.27
CA HIS A 220 -38.70 -37.61 41.89
C HIS A 220 -39.41 -36.35 41.38
N ASN A 221 -40.25 -35.74 42.22
CA ASN A 221 -40.91 -34.48 41.87
C ASN A 221 -39.92 -33.30 41.78
N ARG A 222 -38.84 -33.29 42.58
CA ARG A 222 -37.75 -32.30 42.45
C ARG A 222 -36.93 -32.51 41.17
N LEU A 223 -36.64 -33.76 40.79
CA LEU A 223 -35.96 -34.06 39.52
C LEU A 223 -36.77 -33.56 38.33
N LYS A 224 -38.09 -33.83 38.30
CA LYS A 224 -38.99 -33.30 37.26
C LYS A 224 -39.03 -31.77 37.17
N ALA A 225 -38.94 -31.08 38.31
CA ALA A 225 -38.83 -29.62 38.32
C ALA A 225 -37.49 -29.15 37.73
N MET A 226 -36.37 -29.78 38.11
CA MET A 226 -35.05 -29.46 37.57
C MET A 226 -34.93 -29.79 36.07
N GLU A 227 -35.56 -30.87 35.58
CA GLU A 227 -35.67 -31.20 34.15
C GLU A 227 -36.44 -30.11 33.37
N ALA A 228 -37.54 -29.60 33.92
CA ALA A 228 -38.29 -28.51 33.33
C ALA A 228 -37.47 -27.20 33.30
N ASP A 229 -36.78 -26.87 34.40
CA ASP A 229 -35.92 -25.69 34.47
C ASP A 229 -34.76 -25.77 33.47
N LEU A 230 -34.09 -26.94 33.38
CA LEU A 230 -33.06 -27.22 32.37
C LEU A 230 -33.59 -27.02 30.94
N TYR A 231 -34.80 -27.49 30.64
CA TYR A 231 -35.44 -27.25 29.34
C TYR A 231 -35.65 -25.76 29.06
N THR A 232 -36.10 -24.97 30.04
CA THR A 232 -36.25 -23.50 29.85
C THR A 232 -34.90 -22.81 29.63
N VAL A 233 -33.84 -23.23 30.32
CA VAL A 233 -32.49 -22.68 30.16
C VAL A 233 -31.90 -23.07 28.81
N MET A 234 -32.07 -24.32 28.37
CA MET A 234 -31.66 -24.76 27.03
C MET A 234 -32.40 -23.98 25.93
N ASN A 235 -33.70 -23.74 26.07
CA ASN A 235 -34.46 -22.96 25.09
C ASN A 235 -34.01 -21.49 25.06
N LYS A 236 -33.73 -20.87 26.22
CA LYS A 236 -33.15 -19.51 26.28
C LYS A 236 -31.76 -19.46 25.63
N ASN A 237 -30.91 -20.45 25.89
CA ASN A 237 -29.60 -20.53 25.26
C ASN A 237 -29.69 -20.70 23.74
N ARG A 238 -30.65 -21.49 23.24
CA ARG A 238 -30.92 -21.63 21.80
C ARG A 238 -31.32 -20.30 21.17
N VAL A 239 -32.28 -19.57 21.76
CA VAL A 239 -32.69 -18.25 21.27
C VAL A 239 -31.54 -17.23 21.33
N ASN A 240 -30.68 -17.30 22.34
CA ASN A 240 -29.47 -16.47 22.41
C ASN A 240 -28.45 -16.82 21.31
N ILE A 241 -28.30 -18.09 20.94
CA ILE A 241 -27.45 -18.53 19.82
C ILE A 241 -28.04 -18.02 18.50
N GLU A 242 -29.34 -18.23 18.25
CA GLU A 242 -30.05 -17.73 17.06
C GLU A 242 -29.86 -16.19 16.92
N HIS A 243 -29.99 -15.43 18.01
CA HIS A 243 -29.76 -13.98 18.02
C HIS A 243 -28.30 -13.55 17.80
N LEU A 244 -27.32 -14.34 18.27
CA LEU A 244 -25.89 -14.10 18.00
C LEU A 244 -25.54 -14.43 16.54
N GLU A 245 -26.17 -15.44 15.95
CA GLU A 245 -26.04 -15.78 14.53
C GLU A 245 -26.63 -14.68 13.64
N GLU A 246 -27.79 -14.11 13.99
CA GLU A 246 -28.36 -12.93 13.33
C GLU A 246 -27.42 -11.72 13.38
N LYS A 247 -26.80 -11.45 14.54
CA LYS A 247 -25.80 -10.38 14.71
C LYS A 247 -24.53 -10.64 13.88
N LEU A 248 -24.06 -11.88 13.82
CA LEU A 248 -22.93 -12.25 12.95
C LEU A 248 -23.29 -12.08 11.46
N LEU A 249 -24.53 -12.38 11.07
CA LEU A 249 -25.03 -12.14 9.71
C LEU A 249 -25.14 -10.65 9.38
N SER A 250 -25.59 -9.79 10.32
CA SER A 250 -25.61 -8.35 10.10
C SER A 250 -24.20 -7.77 9.95
N MET A 251 -23.27 -8.14 10.85
CA MET A 251 -21.87 -7.73 10.76
C MET A 251 -21.18 -8.22 9.48
N ARG A 252 -21.51 -9.42 8.98
CA ARG A 252 -21.00 -9.90 7.68
C ARG A 252 -21.48 -9.03 6.52
N ARG A 253 -22.76 -8.62 6.50
CA ARG A 253 -23.30 -7.70 5.47
C ARG A 253 -22.65 -6.32 5.55
N GLU A 254 -22.40 -5.80 6.76
CA GLU A 254 -21.67 -4.55 6.96
C GLU A 254 -20.21 -4.64 6.46
N LEU A 255 -19.52 -5.75 6.73
CA LEU A 255 -18.19 -6.02 6.19
C LEU A 255 -18.19 -6.18 4.67
N GLU A 256 -19.22 -6.80 4.08
CA GLU A 256 -19.38 -6.89 2.62
C GLU A 256 -19.59 -5.50 2.00
N ALA A 257 -20.43 -4.64 2.60
CA ALA A 257 -20.61 -3.25 2.16
C ALA A 257 -19.31 -2.41 2.32
N LEU A 258 -18.58 -2.58 3.41
CA LEU A 258 -17.25 -1.97 3.59
C LEU A 258 -16.23 -2.48 2.58
N ASN A 259 -16.29 -3.76 2.19
CA ASN A 259 -15.42 -4.30 1.15
C ASN A 259 -15.79 -3.76 -0.25
N GLN A 260 -17.07 -3.53 -0.53
CA GLN A 260 -17.53 -2.89 -1.76
C GLN A 260 -17.05 -1.43 -1.84
N THR A 261 -17.27 -0.63 -0.79
CA THR A 261 -16.77 0.76 -0.75
C THR A 261 -15.24 0.85 -0.83
N ASN A 262 -14.50 -0.08 -0.21
CA ASN A 262 -13.05 -0.19 -0.39
C ASN A 262 -12.64 -0.57 -1.83
N ALA A 263 -13.42 -1.40 -2.52
CA ALA A 263 -13.17 -1.73 -3.93
C ALA A 263 -13.41 -0.51 -4.83
N GLU A 264 -14.47 0.27 -4.59
CA GLU A 264 -14.74 1.54 -5.25
C GLU A 264 -13.63 2.57 -5.01
N LEU A 265 -13.20 2.74 -3.76
CA LEU A 265 -12.07 3.61 -3.40
C LEU A 265 -10.77 3.20 -4.12
N ARG A 266 -10.50 1.90 -4.29
CA ARG A 266 -9.36 1.41 -5.11
C ARG A 266 -9.52 1.64 -6.61
N VAL A 267 -10.75 1.81 -7.12
CA VAL A 267 -10.99 2.25 -8.51
C VAL A 267 -10.80 3.75 -8.63
N PHE A 268 -11.28 4.54 -7.67
CA PHE A 268 -11.04 5.99 -7.63
C PHE A 268 -9.56 6.33 -7.45
N GLN A 269 -8.83 5.59 -6.60
CA GLN A 269 -7.40 5.76 -6.40
C GLN A 269 -6.62 5.49 -7.71
N ARG A 270 -6.92 4.40 -8.42
CA ARG A 270 -6.30 4.13 -9.74
C ARG A 270 -6.61 5.23 -10.75
N LYS A 271 -7.86 5.69 -10.84
CA LYS A 271 -8.21 6.83 -11.71
C LYS A 271 -7.48 8.12 -11.32
N TYR A 272 -7.25 8.35 -10.02
CA TYR A 272 -6.49 9.48 -9.52
C TYR A 272 -5.00 9.36 -9.86
N GLU A 273 -4.41 8.18 -9.74
CA GLU A 273 -3.03 7.86 -10.15
C GLU A 273 -2.85 8.01 -11.67
N GLU A 274 -3.79 7.50 -12.48
CA GLU A 274 -3.86 7.70 -13.94
C GLU A 274 -3.94 9.19 -14.31
N CYS A 275 -4.79 9.97 -13.64
CA CYS A 275 -4.85 11.42 -13.81
C CYS A 275 -3.54 12.11 -13.36
N GLY A 276 -2.93 11.61 -12.27
CA GLY A 276 -1.63 12.07 -11.77
C GLY A 276 -0.56 11.95 -12.86
N HIS A 277 -0.37 10.74 -13.41
CA HIS A 277 0.55 10.49 -14.52
C HIS A 277 0.23 11.35 -15.75
N LEU A 278 -1.05 11.51 -16.12
CA LEU A 278 -1.42 12.39 -17.23
C LEU A 278 -1.01 13.86 -16.95
N THR A 279 -1.14 14.35 -15.72
CA THR A 279 -0.66 15.69 -15.35
C THR A 279 0.86 15.79 -15.31
N GLU A 280 1.58 14.73 -14.96
CA GLU A 280 3.05 14.66 -15.02
C GLU A 280 3.54 14.66 -16.47
N GLU A 281 2.91 13.89 -17.36
CA GLU A 281 3.19 13.91 -18.80
C GLU A 281 2.92 15.28 -19.41
N LEU A 282 1.80 15.92 -19.05
CA LEU A 282 1.47 17.28 -19.48
C LEU A 282 2.48 18.30 -18.94
N LYS A 283 2.91 18.20 -17.68
CA LYS A 283 3.99 19.04 -17.11
C LYS A 283 5.30 18.84 -17.86
N HIS A 284 5.73 17.59 -18.08
CA HIS A 284 6.93 17.30 -18.86
C HIS A 284 6.82 17.75 -20.33
N ARG A 285 5.60 17.88 -20.86
CA ARG A 285 5.36 18.46 -22.19
C ARG A 285 5.40 19.99 -22.17
N THR A 286 4.84 20.64 -21.15
CA THR A 286 4.96 22.10 -20.99
C THR A 286 6.39 22.52 -20.68
N ASP A 287 7.14 21.75 -19.89
CA ASP A 287 8.54 22.01 -19.58
C ASP A 287 9.41 21.91 -20.83
N ARG A 288 9.19 20.88 -21.67
CA ARG A 288 9.85 20.78 -22.99
C ARG A 288 9.49 21.96 -23.89
N LEU A 289 8.21 22.29 -24.02
CA LEU A 289 7.77 23.43 -24.84
C LEU A 289 8.29 24.79 -24.30
N THR A 290 8.45 24.97 -23.00
CA THR A 290 9.03 26.20 -22.43
C THR A 290 10.54 26.27 -22.65
N GLN A 291 11.26 25.15 -22.58
CA GLN A 291 12.67 25.06 -22.94
C GLN A 291 12.90 25.30 -24.44
N GLU A 292 12.06 24.72 -25.32
CA GLU A 292 12.07 24.98 -26.76
C GLU A 292 11.78 26.45 -27.06
N ASN A 293 10.75 27.04 -26.44
CA ASN A 293 10.46 28.48 -26.58
C ASN A 293 11.61 29.36 -26.08
N TYR A 294 12.25 29.03 -24.96
CA TYR A 294 13.41 29.77 -24.45
C TYR A 294 14.62 29.68 -25.40
N MET A 295 14.87 28.49 -25.98
CA MET A 295 15.92 28.30 -26.97
C MET A 295 15.64 29.05 -28.28
N LEU A 296 14.38 29.03 -28.75
CA LEU A 296 13.94 29.82 -29.90
C LEU A 296 14.01 31.33 -29.64
N GLN A 297 13.64 31.79 -28.44
CA GLN A 297 13.76 33.20 -28.04
C GLN A 297 15.23 33.64 -27.99
N LYS A 298 16.13 32.78 -27.48
CA LYS A 298 17.58 33.02 -27.49
C LYS A 298 18.16 33.01 -28.91
N GLN A 299 17.66 32.17 -29.82
CA GLN A 299 18.03 32.19 -31.23
C GLN A 299 17.51 33.47 -31.92
N ASN A 300 16.26 33.86 -31.69
CA ASN A 300 15.70 35.11 -32.21
C ASN A 300 16.49 36.32 -31.72
N HIS A 301 16.89 36.38 -30.44
CA HIS A 301 17.68 37.49 -29.94
C HIS A 301 19.06 37.57 -30.61
N ARG A 302 19.74 36.43 -30.84
CA ARG A 302 20.98 36.39 -31.62
C ARG A 302 20.78 36.84 -33.07
N LEU A 303 19.70 36.44 -33.71
CA LEU A 303 19.34 36.89 -35.06
C LEU A 303 19.00 38.39 -35.09
N GLU A 304 18.43 38.94 -34.01
CA GLU A 304 18.20 40.38 -33.84
C GLU A 304 19.52 41.14 -33.63
N GLU A 305 20.45 40.60 -32.84
CA GLU A 305 21.82 41.13 -32.66
C GLU A 305 22.59 41.11 -33.99
N GLU A 306 22.61 39.98 -34.70
CA GLU A 306 23.24 39.83 -36.03
C GLU A 306 22.62 40.77 -37.07
N LYS A 307 21.29 40.93 -37.05
CA LYS A 307 20.56 41.89 -37.89
C LYS A 307 20.86 43.33 -37.51
N PHE A 308 21.07 43.64 -36.24
CA PHE A 308 21.49 44.96 -35.78
C PHE A 308 22.93 45.25 -36.20
N GLN A 309 23.86 44.32 -36.00
CA GLN A 309 25.25 44.42 -36.47
C GLN A 309 25.30 44.60 -37.99
N SER A 310 24.53 43.80 -38.75
CA SER A 310 24.42 43.93 -40.21
C SER A 310 23.85 45.28 -40.65
N LYS A 311 22.87 45.84 -39.92
CA LYS A 311 22.37 47.20 -40.15
C LYS A 311 23.41 48.27 -39.84
N VAL A 312 24.19 48.12 -38.77
CA VAL A 312 25.27 49.06 -38.42
C VAL A 312 26.34 49.03 -39.52
N ILE A 313 26.77 47.84 -39.96
CA ILE A 313 27.71 47.67 -41.08
C ILE A 313 27.14 48.28 -42.36
N ALA A 314 25.87 48.03 -42.70
CA ALA A 314 25.23 48.62 -43.87
C ALA A 314 25.18 50.16 -43.79
N SER A 315 24.90 50.73 -42.61
CA SER A 315 24.90 52.19 -42.41
C SER A 315 26.31 52.80 -42.48
N GLY A 316 27.34 52.04 -42.08
CA GLY A 316 28.75 52.40 -42.27
C GLY A 316 29.12 52.41 -43.75
N LEU A 317 28.80 51.32 -44.47
CA LEU A 317 29.01 51.24 -45.92
C LEU A 317 28.22 52.30 -46.70
N GLU A 318 27.00 52.67 -46.27
CA GLU A 318 26.28 53.81 -46.83
C GLU A 318 26.98 55.15 -46.55
N HIS A 319 27.63 55.31 -45.39
CA HIS A 319 28.42 56.49 -45.09
C HIS A 319 29.67 56.54 -45.97
N ASP A 320 30.37 55.42 -46.12
CA ASP A 320 31.57 55.28 -46.95
C ASP A 320 31.25 55.47 -48.45
N ILE A 321 30.09 54.99 -48.91
CA ILE A 321 29.59 55.28 -50.26
C ILE A 321 29.31 56.78 -50.42
N LYS A 322 28.74 57.45 -49.41
CA LYS A 322 28.48 58.90 -49.43
C LYS A 322 29.78 59.74 -49.35
N THR A 323 30.82 59.28 -48.64
CA THR A 323 32.13 59.96 -48.65
C THR A 323 32.83 59.79 -50.01
N VAL A 324 32.87 58.56 -50.55
CA VAL A 324 33.42 58.29 -51.89
C VAL A 324 32.64 59.03 -53.00
N GLN A 325 31.32 59.19 -52.86
CA GLN A 325 30.52 60.03 -53.77
C GLN A 325 30.94 61.50 -53.71
N ARG A 326 31.12 62.08 -52.52
CA ARG A 326 31.61 63.47 -52.35
C ARG A 326 33.03 63.64 -52.88
N GLU A 327 33.90 62.64 -52.67
CA GLU A 327 35.25 62.63 -53.24
C GLU A 327 35.19 62.61 -54.77
N LYS A 328 34.34 61.77 -55.37
CA LYS A 328 34.11 61.73 -56.82
C LYS A 328 33.57 63.06 -57.36
N GLU A 329 32.59 63.68 -56.69
CA GLU A 329 32.07 65.00 -57.03
C GLU A 329 33.17 66.08 -56.97
N SER A 330 34.04 66.03 -55.95
CA SER A 330 35.18 66.94 -55.83
C SER A 330 36.22 66.74 -56.95
N LEU A 331 36.48 65.49 -57.34
CA LEU A 331 37.38 65.15 -58.44
C LEU A 331 36.78 65.51 -59.81
N GLU A 332 35.46 65.44 -59.96
CA GLU A 332 34.74 65.92 -61.15
C GLU A 332 34.78 67.45 -61.23
N LEU A 333 34.65 68.16 -60.10
CA LEU A 333 34.86 69.61 -60.04
C LEU A 333 36.30 70.01 -60.40
N ILE A 334 37.30 69.30 -59.87
CA ILE A 334 38.72 69.49 -60.22
C ILE A 334 38.96 69.23 -61.72
N LYS A 335 38.36 68.18 -62.29
CA LYS A 335 38.40 67.94 -63.75
C LYS A 335 37.77 69.07 -64.56
N GLN A 336 36.63 69.62 -64.12
CA GLN A 336 35.99 70.76 -64.79
C GLN A 336 36.85 72.02 -64.72
N VAL A 337 37.49 72.30 -63.57
CA VAL A 337 38.45 73.40 -63.41
C VAL A 337 39.66 73.23 -64.33
N HIS A 338 40.31 72.06 -64.34
CA HIS A 338 41.43 71.80 -65.25
C HIS A 338 41.05 71.86 -66.73
N LEU A 339 39.85 71.40 -67.13
CA LEU A 339 39.36 71.60 -68.50
C LEU A 339 39.17 73.08 -68.84
N HIS A 340 38.76 73.90 -67.88
CA HIS A 340 38.63 75.35 -68.05
C HIS A 340 40.00 76.06 -68.11
N GLU A 341 41.00 75.59 -67.36
CA GLU A 341 42.38 76.06 -67.43
C GLU A 341 43.07 75.69 -68.75
N ILE A 342 42.82 74.48 -69.28
CA ILE A 342 43.31 74.04 -70.59
C ILE A 342 42.72 74.92 -71.71
N LYS A 343 41.43 75.27 -71.64
CA LYS A 343 40.81 76.23 -72.57
C LYS A 343 41.48 77.61 -72.49
N LYS A 344 41.65 78.17 -71.29
CA LYS A 344 42.36 79.45 -71.10
C LYS A 344 43.79 79.44 -71.64
N LYS A 345 44.53 78.34 -71.50
CA LYS A 345 45.88 78.18 -72.09
C LYS A 345 45.86 78.10 -73.62
N ALA A 346 44.83 77.48 -74.22
CA ALA A 346 44.65 77.46 -75.67
C ALA A 346 44.34 78.86 -76.23
N ASP A 347 43.47 79.63 -75.57
CA ASP A 347 43.10 80.99 -75.98
C ASP A 347 44.30 81.96 -75.93
N VAL A 348 45.18 81.83 -74.93
CA VAL A 348 46.43 82.61 -74.82
C VAL A 348 47.41 82.30 -75.96
N ASN A 349 47.55 81.03 -76.36
CA ASN A 349 48.36 80.66 -77.53
C ASN A 349 47.81 81.27 -78.83
N ALA A 350 46.48 81.25 -79.04
CA ALA A 350 45.85 81.85 -80.21
C ALA A 350 46.03 83.38 -80.27
N LEU A 351 46.03 84.06 -79.10
CA LEU A 351 46.31 85.49 -78.97
C LEU A 351 47.76 85.86 -79.29
N LEU A 352 48.72 85.02 -78.89
CA LEU A 352 50.15 85.21 -79.20
C LEU A 352 50.43 85.06 -80.71
N SER A 353 49.86 84.05 -81.36
CA SER A 353 49.98 83.88 -82.83
C SER A 353 49.38 85.04 -83.63
N ARG A 354 48.26 85.63 -83.17
CA ARG A 354 47.69 86.85 -83.80
C ARG A 354 48.56 88.10 -83.62
N ARG A 355 49.30 88.22 -82.51
CA ARG A 355 50.15 89.39 -82.22
C ARG A 355 51.37 89.49 -83.13
N PHE A 356 52.03 88.36 -83.43
CA PHE A 356 53.16 88.34 -84.39
C PHE A 356 52.76 88.78 -85.80
N MET A 357 51.53 88.47 -86.23
CA MET A 357 51.04 88.78 -87.58
C MET A 357 50.59 90.26 -87.75
N GLN A 358 50.32 90.98 -86.65
CA GLN A 358 49.98 92.41 -86.68
C GLN A 358 51.21 93.33 -86.66
N ILE A 359 52.33 92.91 -86.06
CA ILE A 359 53.58 93.68 -86.06
C ILE A 359 54.20 93.74 -87.46
N SER A 360 54.06 92.68 -88.27
CA SER A 360 54.57 92.65 -89.64
C SER A 360 53.89 93.66 -90.59
N LYS A 361 52.61 94.02 -90.36
CA LYS A 361 51.90 94.98 -91.23
C LYS A 361 52.22 96.44 -90.91
N LYS A 362 52.40 96.80 -89.63
CA LYS A 362 52.70 98.19 -89.24
C LYS A 362 54.06 98.73 -89.71
N ASN A 363 54.97 97.85 -90.15
CA ASN A 363 56.24 98.26 -90.77
C ASN A 363 56.12 98.64 -92.26
N GLN A 364 54.97 98.41 -92.92
CA GLN A 364 54.74 98.85 -94.30
C GLN A 364 53.97 100.18 -94.36
N ASP A 365 52.97 100.38 -93.50
CA ASP A 365 52.12 101.58 -93.51
C ASP A 365 52.88 102.89 -93.18
N LEU A 366 54.01 102.81 -92.46
CA LEU A 366 54.83 103.98 -92.09
C LEU A 366 55.75 104.49 -93.22
N ILE A 367 55.83 103.79 -94.35
CA ILE A 367 56.70 104.15 -95.49
C ILE A 367 55.93 104.97 -96.56
N GLU A 368 54.59 104.95 -96.56
CA GLU A 368 53.79 105.63 -97.59
C GLU A 368 53.38 107.08 -97.23
N GLN A 369 53.28 107.42 -95.93
CA GLN A 369 52.78 108.74 -95.49
C GLN A 369 53.81 109.89 -95.58
N GLU A 370 55.08 109.60 -95.88
CA GLU A 370 56.12 110.63 -96.08
C GLU A 370 55.99 111.33 -97.47
N SER A 371 55.16 110.80 -98.37
CA SER A 371 55.22 111.12 -99.82
C SER A 371 54.26 112.19 -100.35
N THR A 372 53.22 112.61 -99.61
CA THR A 372 52.05 113.32 -100.21
C THR A 372 51.81 114.77 -99.81
N MET A 373 52.47 115.33 -98.80
CA MET A 373 52.22 116.72 -98.32
C MET A 373 53.37 117.71 -98.55
N SER A 374 54.18 117.49 -99.60
CA SER A 374 55.38 118.30 -99.89
C SER A 374 55.19 119.40 -100.96
N HIS A 375 54.10 119.44 -101.74
CA HIS A 375 54.17 120.08 -103.08
C HIS A 375 53.14 121.13 -103.57
N LEU A 376 52.10 121.55 -102.83
CA LEU A 376 51.04 122.41 -103.44
C LEU A 376 50.41 123.54 -102.59
N VAL A 377 51.16 124.55 -102.12
CA VAL A 377 50.67 125.96 -102.03
C VAL A 377 51.83 126.99 -102.15
N VAL A 378 52.55 127.03 -103.29
CA VAL A 378 53.72 127.94 -103.46
C VAL A 378 53.49 129.12 -104.46
N VAL A 379 52.40 129.14 -105.26
CA VAL A 379 52.37 129.97 -106.49
C VAL A 379 51.10 130.84 -106.74
N VAL A 380 50.30 131.18 -105.71
CA VAL A 380 49.12 132.08 -105.85
C VAL A 380 48.93 132.82 -104.52
N GLU A 381 49.37 134.05 -104.21
CA GLU A 381 49.69 135.31 -104.90
C GLU A 381 50.55 136.14 -103.92
N LYS A 382 51.60 136.91 -104.25
CA LYS A 382 52.18 137.38 -105.53
C LYS A 382 51.30 138.22 -106.45
N LYS A 383 50.37 138.97 -105.85
CA LYS A 383 49.86 140.24 -106.39
C LYS A 383 49.83 141.28 -105.26
N LEU A 384 50.39 142.45 -105.50
CA LEU A 384 50.51 143.62 -104.59
C LEU A 384 51.53 143.54 -103.46
N LEU A 385 52.76 143.22 -103.83
CA LEU A 385 53.91 144.00 -103.34
C LEU A 385 54.25 144.99 -104.48
N TYR A 386 53.98 146.29 -104.30
CA TYR A 386 54.83 147.44 -104.63
C TYR A 386 54.04 148.77 -104.81
N ALA A 387 53.86 149.54 -103.73
CA ALA A 387 53.91 151.02 -103.77
C ALA A 387 53.77 151.62 -102.35
N ASN A 388 54.77 152.26 -101.76
CA ASN A 388 56.20 152.03 -101.93
C ASN A 388 56.91 152.35 -100.60
N SER A 389 58.15 151.92 -100.45
CA SER A 389 58.96 152.21 -99.26
C SER A 389 59.17 153.71 -99.02
N LYS A 390 59.14 154.11 -97.74
CA LYS A 390 60.09 155.08 -97.22
C LYS A 390 60.54 154.66 -95.83
N VAL A 391 61.77 154.14 -95.81
CA VAL A 391 62.53 153.67 -94.65
C VAL A 391 63.13 154.87 -93.91
N GLU A 392 63.16 154.78 -92.58
CA GLU A 392 64.03 155.48 -91.60
C GLU A 392 64.40 156.95 -91.85
N GLU A 393 64.04 157.83 -90.90
CA GLU A 393 64.83 159.03 -90.68
C GLU A 393 66.17 158.68 -90.02
N VAL A 394 67.28 158.97 -90.69
CA VAL A 394 68.38 159.65 -90.03
C VAL A 394 68.69 160.96 -90.77
N LYS A 395 68.30 162.05 -90.10
CA LYS A 395 68.62 163.47 -90.36
C LYS A 395 67.98 164.12 -91.59
N ARG A 396 67.51 165.36 -91.33
CA ARG A 396 67.12 166.34 -92.34
C ARG A 396 68.26 166.59 -93.34
N GLN A 397 67.85 166.66 -94.61
CA GLN A 397 68.54 167.29 -95.74
C GLN A 397 69.91 166.71 -96.15
N ARG A 398 69.98 166.30 -97.42
CA ARG A 398 71.08 166.66 -98.31
C ARG A 398 70.50 167.02 -99.67
N ASP A 399 70.96 168.12 -100.23
CA ASP A 399 70.53 168.69 -101.50
C ASP A 399 70.83 167.75 -102.69
N ASP A 400 70.12 167.85 -103.81
CA ASP A 400 70.50 168.66 -104.98
C ASP A 400 69.34 168.66 -106.02
N VAL A 401 69.18 169.60 -106.98
CA VAL A 401 70.00 170.77 -107.30
C VAL A 401 69.15 171.94 -107.84
N THR A 402 69.74 173.12 -107.69
CA THR A 402 69.35 174.48 -108.09
C THR A 402 68.61 174.72 -109.42
N ARG A 403 67.62 175.63 -109.38
CA ARG A 403 67.15 176.54 -110.46
C ARG A 403 66.51 175.82 -111.68
N GLU A 404 65.50 176.36 -112.36
CA GLU A 404 65.24 177.76 -112.67
C GLU A 404 63.77 178.17 -112.45
N ARG A 405 63.57 179.40 -111.98
CA ARG A 405 62.78 180.36 -112.79
C ARG A 405 63.15 181.79 -112.46
N GLU A 406 64.21 182.25 -113.12
CA GLU A 406 64.22 183.64 -113.55
C GLU A 406 63.00 183.86 -114.45
N LYS A 407 62.06 184.71 -114.01
CA LYS A 407 61.61 185.91 -114.74
C LYS A 407 60.26 186.41 -114.20
N LEU A 408 60.33 187.39 -113.31
CA LEU A 408 60.10 188.75 -113.80
C LEU A 408 61.47 189.27 -114.26
N LYS A 409 61.65 189.50 -115.56
CA LYS A 409 61.35 190.76 -116.24
C LYS A 409 62.26 191.91 -115.79
N VAL A 410 63.45 191.93 -116.37
CA VAL A 410 63.94 193.12 -117.10
C VAL A 410 63.40 192.90 -118.52
N GLU A 411 62.87 193.90 -119.25
CA GLU A 411 63.63 195.07 -119.69
C GLU A 411 62.74 196.29 -120.04
N ILE A 412 63.43 197.36 -120.42
CA ILE A 412 62.93 198.63 -120.98
C ILE A 412 62.43 199.62 -119.92
N VAL A 413 63.42 200.23 -119.30
CA VAL A 413 63.42 201.66 -119.02
C VAL A 413 63.13 202.43 -120.32
N THR A 414 62.07 203.23 -120.33
CA THR A 414 61.95 204.64 -120.78
C THR A 414 60.47 204.89 -121.13
N LEU A 415 59.84 206.00 -120.75
CA LEU A 415 60.25 207.14 -119.93
C LEU A 415 59.11 207.52 -118.98
N MET A 416 59.36 208.53 -118.16
CA MET A 416 58.38 209.26 -117.35
C MET A 416 57.04 209.50 -118.07
N ASP A 417 55.95 209.41 -117.33
CA ASP A 417 54.76 210.24 -117.56
C ASP A 417 54.60 211.16 -116.34
N ALA A 418 54.75 212.49 -116.43
CA ALA A 418 54.57 213.33 -117.63
C ALA A 418 53.32 212.93 -118.46
N GLN A 419 52.15 212.66 -117.87
CA GLN A 419 51.68 213.13 -116.56
C GLN A 419 50.60 212.24 -115.89
N SER A 420 50.96 211.68 -114.74
CA SER A 420 50.19 211.78 -113.48
C SER A 420 48.81 211.10 -113.33
N ASN A 421 47.80 211.37 -114.18
CA ASN A 421 46.44 211.54 -113.65
C ASN A 421 45.44 210.35 -113.76
N LEU A 422 45.78 209.19 -114.34
CA LEU A 422 44.79 208.11 -114.60
C LEU A 422 45.02 206.77 -113.87
N LYS A 423 46.06 206.66 -113.03
CA LYS A 423 46.40 205.38 -112.35
C LYS A 423 45.78 205.20 -110.95
N HIS A 424 45.03 206.18 -110.43
CA HIS A 424 44.50 206.15 -109.06
C HIS A 424 43.16 205.40 -108.92
N ASP A 425 42.26 205.51 -109.91
CA ASP A 425 40.84 205.22 -109.66
C ASP A 425 40.43 203.74 -109.78
N ILE A 426 41.13 202.94 -110.60
CA ILE A 426 40.77 201.53 -110.83
C ILE A 426 41.20 200.61 -109.66
N PHE A 427 42.15 201.06 -108.82
CA PHE A 427 42.69 200.27 -107.72
C PHE A 427 41.66 200.00 -106.60
N ASN A 428 40.69 200.91 -106.40
CA ASN A 428 39.82 200.88 -105.22
C ASN A 428 38.66 199.89 -105.27
N GLN A 429 38.22 199.41 -106.45
CA GLN A 429 37.04 198.54 -106.55
C GLN A 429 37.33 197.03 -106.42
N ARG A 430 38.59 196.59 -106.52
CA ARG A 430 38.94 195.15 -106.38
C ARG A 430 39.10 194.68 -104.92
N ASN A 431 39.45 195.58 -104.01
CA ASN A 431 39.67 195.22 -102.59
C ASN A 431 38.39 194.77 -101.86
N GLN A 432 37.19 195.11 -102.36
CA GLN A 432 35.93 194.80 -101.68
C GLN A 432 35.39 193.37 -101.87
N ILE A 433 35.97 192.57 -102.78
CA ILE A 433 35.52 191.18 -103.02
C ILE A 433 36.25 190.19 -102.09
N GLN A 434 37.47 190.51 -101.65
CA GLN A 434 38.34 189.57 -100.95
C GLN A 434 37.94 189.31 -99.48
N ASP A 435 37.21 190.23 -98.85
CA ASP A 435 36.80 190.13 -97.44
C ASP A 435 35.64 189.14 -97.20
N ILE A 436 34.79 188.89 -98.20
CA ILE A 436 33.62 188.00 -98.05
C ILE A 436 34.03 186.52 -97.97
N GLN A 437 35.16 186.13 -98.58
CA GLN A 437 35.64 184.74 -98.56
C GLN A 437 36.20 184.32 -97.18
N VAL A 438 36.80 185.25 -96.42
CA VAL A 438 37.45 184.97 -95.12
C VAL A 438 36.44 184.61 -94.01
N LEU A 439 35.17 185.00 -94.15
CA LEU A 439 34.12 184.67 -93.17
C LEU A 439 33.60 183.23 -93.32
N LEU A 440 33.70 182.63 -94.51
CA LEU A 440 33.17 181.29 -94.78
C LEU A 440 34.10 180.19 -94.24
N ASP A 441 35.41 180.36 -94.36
CA ASP A 441 36.43 179.43 -93.83
C ASP A 441 36.42 179.32 -92.29
N ARG A 442 35.96 180.35 -91.58
CA ARG A 442 35.86 180.34 -90.11
C ARG A 442 34.70 179.48 -89.61
N ALA A 443 33.58 179.41 -90.35
CA ALA A 443 32.45 178.57 -89.97
C ALA A 443 32.79 177.08 -90.09
N ASN A 444 33.43 176.67 -91.20
CA ASN A 444 33.77 175.26 -91.45
C ASN A 444 34.70 174.66 -90.39
N LYS A 445 35.73 175.41 -89.94
CA LYS A 445 36.62 174.94 -88.86
C LYS A 445 35.90 174.62 -87.55
N THR A 446 34.84 175.35 -87.21
CA THR A 446 34.06 175.09 -85.99
C THR A 446 33.16 173.85 -86.10
N LEU A 447 32.90 173.37 -87.33
CA LEU A 447 32.19 172.12 -87.58
C LEU A 447 33.13 170.92 -87.41
N ASP A 448 34.32 170.96 -88.01
CA ASP A 448 35.35 169.92 -87.91
C ASP A 448 35.72 169.59 -86.44
N GLU A 449 35.76 170.60 -85.56
CA GLU A 449 36.03 170.41 -84.13
C GLU A 449 34.91 169.63 -83.39
N LYS A 450 33.67 169.70 -83.87
CA LYS A 450 32.53 168.96 -83.29
C LYS A 450 32.51 167.50 -83.73
N ASP A 451 32.77 167.24 -85.02
CA ASP A 451 32.82 165.88 -85.55
C ASP A 451 33.97 165.06 -84.95
N ASN A 452 35.14 165.68 -84.73
CA ASN A 452 36.23 165.05 -83.98
C ASN A 452 35.84 164.66 -82.54
N LYS A 453 35.00 165.46 -81.87
CA LYS A 453 34.46 165.13 -80.54
C LYS A 453 33.53 163.92 -80.57
N ILE A 454 32.68 163.83 -81.60
CA ILE A 454 31.75 162.71 -81.81
C ILE A 454 32.53 161.42 -82.08
N HIS A 455 33.57 161.47 -82.91
CA HIS A 455 34.40 160.30 -83.21
C HIS A 455 35.13 159.74 -81.97
N HIS A 456 35.57 160.61 -81.06
CA HIS A 456 36.21 160.20 -79.81
C HIS A 456 35.23 159.46 -78.88
N LEU A 457 34.03 160.02 -78.67
CA LEU A 457 32.97 159.40 -77.86
C LEU A 457 32.46 158.07 -78.45
N GLN A 458 32.45 157.92 -79.78
CA GLN A 458 32.13 156.64 -80.43
C GLN A 458 33.18 155.57 -80.15
N LYS A 459 34.46 155.94 -80.05
CA LYS A 459 35.57 155.03 -79.74
C LYS A 459 35.50 154.54 -78.29
N GLU A 460 35.31 155.45 -77.33
CA GLU A 460 35.12 155.09 -75.91
C GLU A 460 33.91 154.17 -75.72
N LYS A 461 32.80 154.42 -76.41
CA LYS A 461 31.62 153.54 -76.37
C LYS A 461 31.92 152.13 -76.90
N ALA A 462 32.75 151.99 -77.93
CA ALA A 462 33.12 150.68 -78.47
C ALA A 462 34.05 149.90 -77.51
N GLU A 463 34.98 150.61 -76.85
CA GLU A 463 35.89 150.03 -75.86
C GLU A 463 35.12 149.48 -74.63
N LEU A 464 34.19 150.26 -74.06
CA LEU A 464 33.33 149.81 -72.95
C LEU A 464 32.42 148.62 -73.33
N VAL A 465 31.96 148.54 -74.59
CA VAL A 465 31.20 147.37 -75.08
C VAL A 465 32.10 146.13 -75.18
N SER A 466 33.38 146.27 -75.51
CA SER A 466 34.31 145.14 -75.47
C SER A 466 34.52 144.63 -74.04
N GLU A 467 34.79 145.55 -73.10
CA GLU A 467 35.01 145.19 -71.69
C GLU A 467 33.80 144.49 -71.05
N THR A 468 32.58 144.95 -71.34
CA THR A 468 31.35 144.31 -70.83
C THR A 468 31.14 142.90 -71.40
N ASN A 469 31.50 142.66 -72.67
CA ASN A 469 31.43 141.33 -73.27
C ASN A 469 32.48 140.36 -72.69
N ASP A 470 33.70 140.83 -72.42
CA ASP A 470 34.75 139.99 -71.84
C ASP A 470 34.51 139.71 -70.36
N LEU A 471 33.92 140.64 -69.61
CA LEU A 471 33.42 140.39 -68.25
C LEU A 471 32.28 139.36 -68.24
N SER A 472 31.35 139.40 -69.21
CA SER A 472 30.26 138.41 -69.31
C SER A 472 30.78 136.99 -69.57
N LYS A 473 31.73 136.81 -70.50
CA LYS A 473 32.38 135.51 -70.73
C LYS A 473 33.08 134.97 -69.49
N ASN A 474 33.74 135.84 -68.73
CA ASN A 474 34.40 135.44 -67.47
C ASN A 474 33.37 134.98 -66.42
N ILE A 475 32.16 135.55 -66.39
CA ILE A 475 31.07 135.10 -65.52
C ILE A 475 30.57 133.73 -65.95
N GLU A 476 30.30 133.50 -67.25
CA GLU A 476 29.85 132.19 -67.77
C GLU A 476 30.83 131.06 -67.42
N VAL A 477 32.13 131.29 -67.58
CA VAL A 477 33.17 130.32 -67.20
C VAL A 477 33.18 130.06 -65.68
N LEU A 478 32.97 131.09 -64.86
CA LEU A 478 32.89 130.92 -63.40
C LEU A 478 31.64 130.13 -63.00
N GLU A 479 30.50 130.37 -63.62
CA GLU A 479 29.25 129.63 -63.39
C GLU A 479 29.41 128.15 -63.79
N GLU A 480 30.02 127.85 -64.94
CA GLU A 480 30.29 126.47 -65.37
C GLU A 480 31.24 125.75 -64.38
N THR A 481 32.28 126.42 -63.88
CA THR A 481 33.15 125.81 -62.84
C THR A 481 32.45 125.63 -61.49
N LEU A 482 31.47 126.47 -61.16
CA LEU A 482 30.64 126.34 -59.96
C LEU A 482 29.68 125.15 -60.08
N GLN A 483 29.04 124.97 -61.24
CA GLN A 483 28.16 123.85 -61.52
C GLN A 483 28.93 122.51 -61.44
N ASN A 484 30.09 122.42 -62.10
CA ASN A 484 30.97 121.24 -62.02
C ASN A 484 31.40 120.90 -60.58
N LYS A 485 31.62 121.92 -59.73
CA LYS A 485 31.92 121.71 -58.29
C LYS A 485 30.69 121.22 -57.52
N ASN A 486 29.51 121.75 -57.80
CA ASN A 486 28.26 121.32 -57.16
C ASN A 486 27.92 119.86 -57.50
N GLU A 487 28.05 119.44 -58.75
CA GLU A 487 27.87 118.03 -59.17
C GLU A 487 28.90 117.09 -58.50
N ARG A 488 30.12 117.58 -58.25
CA ARG A 488 31.13 116.83 -57.50
C ARG A 488 30.82 116.75 -56.00
N ILE A 489 30.14 117.75 -55.43
CA ILE A 489 29.69 117.72 -54.03
C ILE A 489 28.50 116.75 -53.87
N THR A 490 27.49 116.78 -54.76
CA THR A 490 26.33 115.89 -54.68
C THR A 490 26.76 114.42 -54.81
N THR A 491 27.60 114.09 -55.78
CA THR A 491 28.12 112.72 -55.96
C THR A 491 28.99 112.24 -54.80
N LEU A 492 29.69 113.13 -54.08
CA LEU A 492 30.41 112.79 -52.84
C LEU A 492 29.45 112.55 -51.67
N LEU A 493 28.39 113.36 -51.53
CA LEU A 493 27.37 113.17 -50.49
C LEU A 493 26.59 111.86 -50.66
N GLU A 494 26.25 111.47 -51.89
CA GLU A 494 25.62 110.17 -52.17
C GLU A 494 26.55 109.00 -51.81
N ARG A 495 27.83 109.07 -52.18
CA ARG A 495 28.82 108.05 -51.79
C ARG A 495 28.99 107.95 -50.27
N LEU A 496 29.01 109.08 -49.57
CA LEU A 496 29.07 109.11 -48.10
C LEU A 496 27.84 108.44 -47.49
N ARG A 497 26.64 108.76 -48.00
CA ARG A 497 25.37 108.17 -47.55
C ARG A 497 25.35 106.65 -47.75
N LEU A 498 25.70 106.17 -48.95
CA LEU A 498 25.78 104.72 -49.23
C LEU A 498 26.73 103.99 -48.27
N LYS A 499 27.91 104.57 -48.01
CA LYS A 499 28.87 104.00 -47.03
C LYS A 499 28.36 104.02 -45.60
N HIS A 500 27.53 105.00 -45.23
CA HIS A 500 26.88 105.05 -43.92
C HIS A 500 25.78 103.98 -43.78
N GLU A 501 24.97 103.78 -44.83
CA GLU A 501 23.94 102.73 -44.88
C GLU A 501 24.58 101.32 -44.84
N GLU A 502 25.67 101.09 -45.58
CA GLU A 502 26.50 99.87 -45.49
C GLU A 502 27.01 99.63 -44.05
N TYR A 503 27.59 100.65 -43.40
CA TYR A 503 28.10 100.56 -42.03
C TYR A 503 27.01 100.17 -41.02
N ILE A 504 25.81 100.78 -41.12
CA ILE A 504 24.67 100.44 -40.27
C ILE A 504 24.22 98.98 -40.49
N SER A 505 24.23 98.51 -41.73
CA SER A 505 23.90 97.12 -42.07
C SER A 505 24.87 96.12 -41.42
N VAL A 506 26.18 96.37 -41.54
CA VAL A 506 27.23 95.52 -40.93
C VAL A 506 27.15 95.54 -39.41
N LYS A 507 26.88 96.70 -38.80
CA LYS A 507 26.70 96.82 -37.33
C LYS A 507 25.54 95.94 -36.83
N LYS A 508 24.39 95.97 -37.52
CA LYS A 508 23.23 95.12 -37.19
C LYS A 508 23.55 93.62 -37.34
N GLN A 509 24.29 93.24 -38.37
CA GLN A 509 24.73 91.85 -38.55
C GLN A 509 25.66 91.38 -37.42
N MET A 510 26.59 92.22 -36.98
CA MET A 510 27.44 91.90 -35.82
C MET A 510 26.64 91.77 -34.52
N GLU A 511 25.69 92.67 -34.26
CA GLU A 511 24.80 92.59 -33.08
C GLU A 511 23.98 91.29 -33.07
N LEU A 512 23.47 90.87 -34.23
CA LEU A 512 22.78 89.58 -34.39
C LEU A 512 23.72 88.40 -34.05
N ILE A 513 24.90 88.35 -34.65
CA ILE A 513 25.91 87.29 -34.41
C ILE A 513 26.32 87.23 -32.92
N PHE A 514 26.45 88.37 -32.25
CA PHE A 514 26.71 88.39 -30.79
C PHE A 514 25.55 87.80 -29.98
N SER A 515 24.30 88.09 -30.35
CA SER A 515 23.12 87.52 -29.68
C SER A 515 22.99 86.00 -29.92
N GLU A 516 23.28 85.54 -31.14
CA GLU A 516 23.29 84.11 -31.49
C GLU A 516 24.40 83.37 -30.75
N LYS A 517 25.62 83.94 -30.70
CA LYS A 517 26.73 83.38 -29.91
C LYS A 517 26.35 83.24 -28.43
N ALA A 518 25.77 84.27 -27.82
CA ALA A 518 25.36 84.22 -26.41
C ALA A 518 24.26 83.16 -26.15
N ALA A 519 23.32 82.99 -27.09
CA ALA A 519 22.31 81.94 -27.03
C ALA A 519 22.92 80.53 -27.16
N LEU A 520 23.87 80.34 -28.09
CA LEU A 520 24.58 79.08 -28.27
C LEU A 520 25.46 78.71 -27.06
N GLU A 521 26.17 79.68 -26.46
CA GLU A 521 26.92 79.46 -25.23
C GLU A 521 26.01 79.02 -24.08
N LYS A 522 24.84 79.67 -23.90
CA LYS A 522 23.85 79.27 -22.91
C LYS A 522 23.36 77.84 -23.16
N ASN A 523 22.98 77.50 -24.39
CA ASN A 523 22.52 76.16 -24.77
C ASN A 523 23.60 75.08 -24.61
N TYR A 524 24.88 75.42 -24.84
CA TYR A 524 26.01 74.53 -24.58
C TYR A 524 26.15 74.25 -23.07
N THR A 525 26.02 75.26 -22.22
CA THR A 525 26.09 75.05 -20.76
C THR A 525 24.93 74.23 -20.20
N THR A 526 23.71 74.38 -20.73
CA THR A 526 22.57 73.52 -20.34
C THR A 526 22.79 72.09 -20.82
N CYS A 527 23.16 71.89 -22.09
CA CYS A 527 23.44 70.56 -22.63
C CYS A 527 24.58 69.84 -21.88
N CYS A 528 25.60 70.58 -21.40
CA CYS A 528 26.65 70.00 -20.55
C CYS A 528 26.16 69.62 -19.15
N ARG A 529 25.25 70.39 -18.54
CA ARG A 529 24.58 70.01 -17.29
C ARG A 529 23.70 68.78 -17.48
N ASP A 530 22.91 68.73 -18.55
CA ASP A 530 22.03 67.60 -18.86
C ASP A 530 22.85 66.32 -19.10
N ARG A 531 23.98 66.42 -19.81
CA ARG A 531 24.93 65.31 -19.96
C ARG A 531 25.47 64.82 -18.61
N GLN A 532 25.78 65.70 -17.67
CA GLN A 532 26.22 65.33 -16.32
C GLN A 532 25.11 64.66 -15.50
N THR A 533 23.87 65.13 -15.59
CA THR A 533 22.74 64.49 -14.89
C THR A 533 22.45 63.10 -15.46
N VAL A 534 22.47 62.93 -16.79
CA VAL A 534 22.34 61.63 -17.46
C VAL A 534 23.49 60.69 -17.08
N GLN A 535 24.74 61.16 -17.01
CA GLN A 535 25.86 60.36 -16.53
C GLN A 535 25.66 59.91 -15.07
N SER A 536 25.25 60.80 -14.16
CA SER A 536 24.96 60.45 -12.76
C SER A 536 23.82 59.43 -12.64
N LEU A 537 22.74 59.59 -13.41
CA LEU A 537 21.64 58.64 -13.48
C LEU A 537 22.10 57.28 -14.03
N ASN A 538 22.94 57.26 -15.07
CA ASN A 538 23.47 56.03 -15.64
C ASN A 538 24.38 55.28 -14.65
N SER A 539 25.19 55.99 -13.85
CA SER A 539 25.97 55.37 -12.77
C SER A 539 25.07 54.76 -11.67
N LYS A 540 23.97 55.44 -11.31
CA LYS A 540 22.99 54.92 -10.33
C LYS A 540 22.24 53.71 -10.86
N LEU A 541 21.80 53.75 -12.12
CA LEU A 541 21.16 52.62 -12.81
C LEU A 541 22.12 51.44 -12.92
N SER A 542 23.38 51.68 -13.29
CA SER A 542 24.41 50.62 -13.34
C SER A 542 24.65 49.99 -11.96
N PHE A 543 24.63 50.76 -10.87
CA PHE A 543 24.70 50.23 -9.52
C PHE A 543 23.46 49.38 -9.18
N GLN A 544 22.25 49.84 -9.51
CA GLN A 544 21.01 49.08 -9.31
C GLN A 544 20.99 47.79 -10.13
N VAL A 545 21.44 47.81 -11.38
CA VAL A 545 21.61 46.60 -12.21
C VAL A 545 22.57 45.62 -11.55
N ASN A 546 23.72 46.08 -11.05
CA ASN A 546 24.67 45.22 -10.33
C ASN A 546 24.12 44.67 -8.99
N GLN A 547 23.27 45.43 -8.30
CA GLN A 547 22.58 44.96 -7.10
C GLN A 547 21.53 43.89 -7.45
N LEU A 548 20.79 44.06 -8.55
CA LEU A 548 19.80 43.09 -9.01
C LEU A 548 20.46 41.83 -9.58
N THR A 549 21.58 41.92 -10.31
CA THR A 549 22.30 40.73 -10.79
C THR A 549 22.94 39.94 -9.65
N THR A 550 23.46 40.60 -8.61
CA THR A 550 23.94 39.89 -7.41
C THR A 550 22.81 39.24 -6.60
N GLN A 551 21.64 39.89 -6.49
CA GLN A 551 20.44 39.26 -5.92
C GLN A 551 19.95 38.06 -6.74
N LEU A 552 19.93 38.16 -8.07
CA LEU A 552 19.59 37.04 -8.96
C LEU A 552 20.56 35.87 -8.78
N ALA A 553 21.87 36.11 -8.70
CA ALA A 553 22.87 35.06 -8.47
C ALA A 553 22.70 34.36 -7.11
N ILE A 554 22.29 35.08 -6.06
CA ILE A 554 21.94 34.48 -4.76
C ILE A 554 20.68 33.61 -4.89
N ASN A 555 19.62 34.14 -5.50
CA ASN A 555 18.38 33.41 -5.72
C ASN A 555 18.58 32.16 -6.59
N GLU A 556 19.43 32.21 -7.63
CA GLU A 556 19.81 31.05 -8.44
C GLU A 556 20.52 29.98 -7.60
N LYS A 557 21.45 30.37 -6.73
CA LYS A 557 22.14 29.46 -5.81
C LYS A 557 21.17 28.79 -4.84
N ASP A 558 20.22 29.54 -4.28
CA ASP A 558 19.22 29.02 -3.34
C ASP A 558 18.23 28.10 -4.05
N MET A 559 17.82 28.43 -5.29
CA MET A 559 17.00 27.57 -6.14
C MET A 559 17.71 26.25 -6.50
N ILE A 560 19.03 26.28 -6.75
CA ILE A 560 19.84 25.07 -6.95
C ILE A 560 19.91 24.26 -5.64
N GLY A 561 20.08 24.91 -4.49
CA GLY A 561 20.07 24.26 -3.17
C GLY A 561 18.75 23.54 -2.88
N LEU A 562 17.62 24.22 -3.08
CA LEU A 562 16.28 23.65 -2.95
C LEU A 562 16.04 22.50 -3.94
N ARG A 563 16.52 22.62 -5.18
CA ARG A 563 16.40 21.56 -6.18
C ARG A 563 17.18 20.30 -5.79
N ASN A 564 18.41 20.45 -5.30
CA ASN A 564 19.19 19.34 -4.77
C ASN A 564 18.49 18.67 -3.56
N GLN A 565 17.85 19.46 -2.68
CA GLN A 565 17.08 18.94 -1.56
C GLN A 565 15.82 18.18 -2.01
N ILE A 566 15.13 18.69 -3.04
CA ILE A 566 14.00 18.00 -3.69
C ILE A 566 14.47 16.67 -4.30
N ASP A 567 15.61 16.64 -4.99
CA ASP A 567 16.14 15.41 -5.60
C ASP A 567 16.58 14.38 -4.55
N GLN A 568 17.14 14.83 -3.42
CA GLN A 568 17.41 13.96 -2.27
C GLN A 568 16.12 13.38 -1.68
N LEU A 569 15.09 14.21 -1.45
CA LEU A 569 13.78 13.74 -0.96
C LEU A 569 13.12 12.78 -1.96
N ASN A 570 13.17 13.06 -3.26
CA ASN A 570 12.69 12.17 -4.31
C ASN A 570 13.41 10.81 -4.31
N SER A 571 14.73 10.80 -4.07
CA SER A 571 15.49 9.56 -3.93
C SER A 571 15.09 8.76 -2.69
N ALA A 572 14.87 9.43 -1.56
CA ALA A 572 14.41 8.82 -0.32
C ALA A 572 12.98 8.26 -0.46
N VAL A 573 12.08 8.99 -1.13
CA VAL A 573 10.72 8.52 -1.46
C VAL A 573 10.77 7.29 -2.37
N LYS A 574 11.59 7.29 -3.44
CA LYS A 574 11.79 6.10 -4.28
C LYS A 574 12.32 4.90 -3.48
N HIS A 575 13.27 5.12 -2.58
CA HIS A 575 13.79 4.06 -1.72
C HIS A 575 12.70 3.52 -0.79
N LYS A 576 11.85 4.40 -0.21
CA LYS A 576 10.71 4.01 0.63
C LYS A 576 9.59 3.30 -0.14
N LEU A 577 9.33 3.66 -1.40
CA LEU A 577 8.40 2.95 -2.28
C LEU A 577 8.90 1.53 -2.59
N ASN A 578 10.19 1.35 -2.87
CA ASN A 578 10.78 0.03 -3.05
C ASN A 578 10.72 -0.82 -1.76
N ASP A 579 11.00 -0.19 -0.61
CA ASP A 579 10.85 -0.76 0.74
C ASP A 579 9.43 -1.26 1.03
N ILE A 580 8.41 -0.49 0.61
CA ILE A 580 6.99 -0.84 0.72
C ILE A 580 6.66 -1.98 -0.23
N HIS A 581 7.06 -1.89 -1.50
CA HIS A 581 6.79 -2.93 -2.50
C HIS A 581 7.40 -4.29 -2.12
N SER A 582 8.61 -4.29 -1.55
CA SER A 582 9.25 -5.49 -1.01
C SER A 582 8.45 -6.09 0.15
N ARG A 583 7.97 -5.26 1.08
CA ARG A 583 7.09 -5.69 2.20
C ARG A 583 5.72 -6.18 1.71
N ASP A 584 5.13 -5.56 0.70
CA ASP A 584 3.87 -6.02 0.09
C ASP A 584 4.04 -7.40 -0.56
N GLN A 585 5.15 -7.64 -1.27
CA GLN A 585 5.46 -8.97 -1.80
C GLN A 585 5.62 -10.01 -0.67
N GLN A 586 6.30 -9.66 0.43
CA GLN A 586 6.42 -10.53 1.61
C GLN A 586 5.06 -10.81 2.26
N LEU A 587 4.25 -9.77 2.48
CA LEU A 587 2.88 -9.90 3.01
C LEU A 587 2.00 -10.78 2.12
N GLN A 588 2.15 -10.70 0.79
CA GLN A 588 1.38 -11.53 -0.12
C GLN A 588 1.81 -13.00 -0.08
N ARG A 589 3.11 -13.30 0.06
CA ARG A 589 3.60 -14.67 0.32
C ARG A 589 3.05 -15.20 1.65
N MET A 590 3.18 -14.44 2.73
CA MET A 590 2.62 -14.78 4.05
C MET A 590 1.11 -15.01 4.00
N ARG A 591 0.35 -14.25 3.20
CA ARG A 591 -1.10 -14.46 3.02
C ARG A 591 -1.41 -15.79 2.33
N VAL A 592 -0.63 -16.18 1.32
CA VAL A 592 -0.77 -17.49 0.66
C VAL A 592 -0.43 -18.62 1.63
N GLU A 593 0.69 -18.52 2.34
CA GLU A 593 1.10 -19.51 3.36
C GLU A 593 0.05 -19.65 4.48
N VAL A 594 -0.49 -18.55 4.99
CA VAL A 594 -1.59 -18.57 5.98
C VAL A 594 -2.86 -19.18 5.41
N HIS A 595 -3.17 -18.96 4.13
CA HIS A 595 -4.31 -19.60 3.48
C HIS A 595 -4.10 -21.12 3.33
N GLU A 596 -2.93 -21.56 2.88
CA GLU A 596 -2.60 -22.99 2.83
C GLU A 596 -2.65 -23.64 4.21
N MET A 597 -2.12 -22.97 5.24
CA MET A 597 -2.18 -23.46 6.63
C MET A 597 -3.61 -23.55 7.16
N LYS A 598 -4.50 -22.62 6.77
CA LYS A 598 -5.94 -22.74 7.07
C LYS A 598 -6.56 -23.95 6.36
N MET A 599 -6.31 -24.15 5.07
CA MET A 599 -6.81 -25.31 4.33
C MET A 599 -6.32 -26.63 4.95
N ARG A 600 -5.04 -26.71 5.35
CA ARG A 600 -4.49 -27.86 6.10
C ARG A 600 -5.17 -28.05 7.46
N SER A 601 -5.44 -26.96 8.19
CA SER A 601 -6.14 -27.00 9.48
C SER A 601 -7.58 -27.50 9.32
N GLU A 602 -8.31 -27.05 8.30
CA GLU A 602 -9.68 -27.49 7.99
C GLU A 602 -9.72 -28.98 7.59
N GLN A 603 -8.73 -29.43 6.81
CA GLN A 603 -8.54 -30.86 6.50
C GLN A 603 -8.28 -31.68 7.76
N LEU A 604 -7.40 -31.23 8.65
CA LEU A 604 -7.09 -31.90 9.91
C LEU A 604 -8.32 -31.97 10.83
N ILE A 605 -9.08 -30.88 10.97
CA ILE A 605 -10.35 -30.85 11.71
C ILE A 605 -11.34 -31.87 11.12
N SER A 606 -11.50 -31.92 9.80
CA SER A 606 -12.36 -32.92 9.14
C SER A 606 -11.90 -34.36 9.37
N THR A 607 -10.59 -34.63 9.46
CA THR A 607 -10.10 -35.97 9.83
C THR A 607 -10.36 -36.30 11.29
N ILE A 608 -10.20 -35.34 12.21
CA ILE A 608 -10.51 -35.51 13.64
C ILE A 608 -11.99 -35.79 13.82
N ASP A 609 -12.89 -35.06 13.16
CA ASP A 609 -14.33 -35.30 13.16
C ASP A 609 -14.72 -36.70 12.65
N GLN A 610 -14.03 -37.19 11.62
CA GLN A 610 -14.24 -38.54 11.08
C GLN A 610 -13.76 -39.62 12.06
N ASP A 611 -12.61 -39.42 12.68
CA ASP A 611 -12.07 -40.35 13.66
C ASP A 611 -12.85 -40.31 14.98
N GLU A 612 -13.34 -39.17 15.44
CA GLU A 612 -14.30 -39.08 16.55
C GLU A 612 -15.59 -39.89 16.27
N LYS A 613 -16.13 -39.79 15.05
CA LYS A 613 -17.31 -40.58 14.64
C LYS A 613 -16.99 -42.08 14.65
N ARG A 614 -15.81 -42.48 14.19
CA ARG A 614 -15.33 -43.88 14.26
C ARG A 614 -15.16 -44.33 15.72
N PHE A 615 -14.53 -43.54 16.58
CA PHE A 615 -14.36 -43.86 18.00
C PHE A 615 -15.71 -44.00 18.72
N LYS A 616 -16.68 -43.14 18.43
CA LYS A 616 -18.06 -43.25 18.95
C LYS A 616 -18.73 -44.56 18.48
N GLN A 617 -18.62 -44.92 17.20
CA GLN A 617 -19.11 -46.20 16.67
C GLN A 617 -18.43 -47.43 17.30
N VAL A 618 -17.10 -47.38 17.47
CA VAL A 618 -16.33 -48.45 18.13
C VAL A 618 -16.71 -48.57 19.60
N SER A 619 -16.92 -47.45 20.32
CA SER A 619 -17.36 -47.48 21.72
C SER A 619 -18.74 -48.12 21.86
N CYS A 620 -19.71 -47.74 21.01
CA CYS A 620 -21.04 -48.36 21.02
C CYS A 620 -20.97 -49.87 20.74
N SER A 621 -20.23 -50.30 19.72
CA SER A 621 -20.09 -51.73 19.42
C SER A 621 -19.35 -52.50 20.52
N LEU A 622 -18.40 -51.87 21.22
CA LEU A 622 -17.71 -52.45 22.37
C LEU A 622 -18.61 -52.55 23.60
N GLU A 623 -19.53 -51.60 23.81
CA GLU A 623 -20.59 -51.69 24.81
C GLU A 623 -21.58 -52.81 24.50
N ASP A 624 -21.97 -52.99 23.24
CA ASP A 624 -22.86 -54.08 22.83
C ASP A 624 -22.16 -55.44 22.98
N LEU A 625 -20.90 -55.57 22.58
CA LEU A 625 -20.09 -56.76 22.85
C LEU A 625 -19.91 -57.02 24.37
N LYS A 626 -19.84 -55.99 25.21
CA LYS A 626 -19.88 -56.14 26.68
C LYS A 626 -21.23 -56.67 27.16
N LYS A 627 -22.36 -56.16 26.62
CA LYS A 627 -23.71 -56.67 26.94
C LYS A 627 -23.87 -58.13 26.53
N GLU A 628 -23.43 -58.49 25.32
CA GLU A 628 -23.42 -59.89 24.84
C GLU A 628 -22.54 -60.79 25.70
N LYS A 629 -21.30 -60.38 26.01
CA LYS A 629 -20.39 -61.10 26.92
C LYS A 629 -21.05 -61.33 28.28
N ASN A 630 -21.70 -60.32 28.85
CA ASN A 630 -22.36 -60.41 30.15
C ASN A 630 -23.58 -61.35 30.08
N LEU A 631 -24.36 -61.31 29.00
CA LEU A 631 -25.47 -62.24 28.75
C LEU A 631 -24.98 -63.69 28.64
N VAL A 632 -23.93 -63.95 27.85
CA VAL A 632 -23.32 -65.28 27.72
C VAL A 632 -22.73 -65.74 29.07
N GLY A 633 -22.09 -64.84 29.82
CA GLY A 633 -21.61 -65.13 31.18
C GLY A 633 -22.74 -65.57 32.11
N LEU A 634 -23.86 -64.85 32.13
CA LEU A 634 -25.05 -65.20 32.90
C LEU A 634 -25.66 -66.54 32.46
N GLN A 635 -25.72 -66.80 31.14
CA GLN A 635 -26.17 -68.09 30.61
C GLN A 635 -25.25 -69.25 31.01
N MET A 636 -23.92 -69.04 31.02
CA MET A 636 -22.94 -70.04 31.48
C MET A 636 -23.06 -70.32 32.97
N VAL A 637 -23.29 -69.31 33.82
CA VAL A 637 -23.55 -69.51 35.25
C VAL A 637 -24.82 -70.34 35.46
N ARG A 638 -25.95 -69.94 34.83
CA ARG A 638 -27.21 -70.70 34.88
C ARG A 638 -27.04 -72.15 34.42
N ARG A 639 -26.30 -72.39 33.34
CA ARG A 639 -25.98 -73.74 32.85
C ARG A 639 -25.11 -74.54 33.82
N ASN A 640 -24.16 -73.91 34.50
CA ASN A 640 -23.36 -74.56 35.53
C ASN A 640 -24.22 -74.95 36.74
N ASP A 641 -25.14 -74.10 37.17
CA ASP A 641 -26.03 -74.40 38.29
C ASP A 641 -27.08 -75.46 37.93
N GLU A 642 -27.60 -75.44 36.68
CA GLU A 642 -28.37 -76.56 36.11
C GLU A 642 -27.57 -77.88 36.18
N LEU A 643 -26.30 -77.88 35.75
CA LEU A 643 -25.43 -79.07 35.77
C LEU A 643 -25.15 -79.56 37.21
N LYS A 644 -24.87 -78.67 38.16
CA LYS A 644 -24.72 -79.03 39.59
C LYS A 644 -25.99 -79.72 40.10
N LEU A 645 -27.16 -79.13 39.86
CA LEU A 645 -28.44 -79.69 40.30
C LEU A 645 -28.76 -81.04 39.63
N LYS A 646 -28.33 -81.27 38.38
CA LYS A 646 -28.40 -82.60 37.75
C LYS A 646 -27.43 -83.60 38.39
N ASN A 647 -26.20 -83.19 38.72
CA ASN A 647 -25.20 -84.04 39.35
C ASN A 647 -25.60 -84.42 40.79
N GLU A 648 -26.15 -83.49 41.56
CA GLU A 648 -26.74 -83.75 42.89
C GLU A 648 -27.91 -84.72 42.78
N LYS A 649 -28.79 -84.55 41.79
CA LYS A 649 -29.90 -85.48 41.54
C LYS A 649 -29.40 -86.89 41.16
N LEU A 650 -28.35 -86.99 40.33
CA LEU A 650 -27.72 -88.26 39.99
C LEU A 650 -27.10 -88.93 41.23
N SER A 651 -26.37 -88.17 42.06
CA SER A 651 -25.78 -88.64 43.31
C SER A 651 -26.83 -89.16 44.30
N MET A 652 -27.95 -88.42 44.48
CA MET A 652 -29.08 -88.89 45.29
C MET A 652 -29.72 -90.17 44.73
N MET A 653 -29.87 -90.27 43.41
CA MET A 653 -30.39 -91.49 42.76
C MET A 653 -29.45 -92.68 42.89
N GLN A 654 -28.13 -92.47 42.78
CA GLN A 654 -27.10 -93.48 43.01
C GLN A 654 -27.14 -93.97 44.46
N LEU A 655 -27.14 -93.06 45.44
CA LEU A 655 -27.30 -93.39 46.86
C LEU A 655 -28.59 -94.16 47.16
N ALA A 656 -29.70 -93.86 46.47
CA ALA A 656 -30.94 -94.61 46.59
C ALA A 656 -30.84 -96.03 45.99
N LEU A 657 -30.19 -96.18 44.84
CA LEU A 657 -29.91 -97.49 44.22
C LEU A 657 -28.93 -98.33 45.05
N ASP A 658 -27.88 -97.73 45.62
CA ASP A 658 -26.92 -98.41 46.49
C ASP A 658 -27.58 -98.91 47.78
N ARG A 659 -28.48 -98.11 48.38
CA ARG A 659 -29.31 -98.55 49.51
C ARG A 659 -30.28 -99.66 49.12
N GLY A 660 -30.94 -99.55 47.97
CA GLY A 660 -31.88 -100.55 47.46
C GLY A 660 -31.19 -101.89 47.15
N THR A 661 -30.02 -101.86 46.52
CA THR A 661 -29.21 -103.06 46.24
C THR A 661 -28.64 -103.67 47.52
N MET A 662 -28.18 -102.86 48.48
CA MET A 662 -27.78 -103.35 49.81
C MET A 662 -28.93 -104.08 50.53
N GLN A 663 -30.13 -103.48 50.57
CA GLN A 663 -31.32 -104.10 51.16
C GLN A 663 -31.74 -105.37 50.41
N TYR A 664 -31.70 -105.37 49.08
CA TYR A 664 -32.00 -106.55 48.26
C TYR A 664 -31.01 -107.69 48.53
N ASN A 665 -29.72 -107.40 48.63
CA ASN A 665 -28.69 -108.38 48.96
C ASN A 665 -28.88 -108.94 50.39
N GLN A 666 -29.26 -108.10 51.36
CA GLN A 666 -29.64 -108.56 52.71
C GLN A 666 -30.83 -109.54 52.64
N ARG A 667 -31.87 -109.23 51.86
CA ARG A 667 -33.01 -110.16 51.67
C ARG A 667 -32.63 -111.45 50.96
N ILE A 668 -31.68 -111.43 50.02
CA ILE A 668 -31.14 -112.66 49.44
C ILE A 668 -30.45 -113.52 50.50
N GLU A 669 -29.63 -112.94 51.38
CA GLU A 669 -28.96 -113.70 52.43
C GLU A 669 -29.94 -114.19 53.51
N ASP A 670 -30.94 -113.38 53.90
CA ASP A 670 -32.06 -113.83 54.75
C ASP A 670 -32.72 -115.10 54.16
N ILE A 671 -33.06 -115.06 52.86
CA ILE A 671 -33.64 -116.20 52.14
C ILE A 671 -32.66 -117.39 52.07
N ARG A 672 -31.35 -117.14 51.96
CA ARG A 672 -30.32 -118.19 51.94
C ARG A 672 -30.21 -118.88 53.30
N LEU A 673 -30.20 -118.11 54.39
CA LEU A 673 -30.19 -118.61 55.77
C LEU A 673 -31.48 -119.39 56.09
N LEU A 674 -32.65 -118.88 55.70
CA LEU A 674 -33.92 -119.60 55.85
C LEU A 674 -33.94 -120.93 55.05
N LYS A 675 -33.38 -120.95 53.84
CA LYS A 675 -33.24 -122.19 53.06
C LYS A 675 -32.29 -123.20 53.71
N LEU A 676 -31.19 -122.74 54.31
CA LEU A 676 -30.29 -123.59 55.09
C LEU A 676 -31.01 -124.16 56.31
N GLU A 677 -31.76 -123.35 57.05
CA GLU A 677 -32.51 -123.81 58.22
C GLU A 677 -33.62 -124.80 57.87
N ILE A 678 -34.36 -124.57 56.78
CA ILE A 678 -35.31 -125.55 56.23
C ILE A 678 -34.59 -126.87 55.87
N SER A 679 -33.37 -126.81 55.35
CA SER A 679 -32.56 -128.01 55.05
C SER A 679 -32.11 -128.73 56.32
N ASN A 680 -31.71 -128.00 57.37
CA ASN A 680 -31.34 -128.54 58.68
C ASN A 680 -32.53 -129.20 59.38
N LEU A 681 -33.69 -128.55 59.38
CA LEU A 681 -34.93 -129.09 59.95
C LEU A 681 -35.40 -130.33 59.18
N ARG A 682 -35.29 -130.36 57.84
CA ARG A 682 -35.59 -131.55 57.03
C ARG A 682 -34.63 -132.70 57.29
N SER A 683 -33.32 -132.45 57.42
CA SER A 683 -32.34 -133.50 57.71
C SER A 683 -32.49 -134.04 59.14
N SER A 684 -32.76 -133.15 60.11
CA SER A 684 -33.11 -133.50 61.50
C SER A 684 -34.37 -134.36 61.57
N ASN A 685 -35.45 -133.95 60.89
CA ASN A 685 -36.68 -134.74 60.83
C ASN A 685 -36.47 -136.10 60.16
N SER A 686 -35.69 -136.17 59.07
CA SER A 686 -35.31 -137.45 58.46
C SER A 686 -34.47 -138.35 59.40
N CYS A 687 -33.62 -137.77 60.25
CA CYS A 687 -32.91 -138.51 61.31
C CYS A 687 -33.88 -139.04 62.37
N LEU A 688 -34.89 -138.26 62.78
CA LEU A 688 -35.92 -138.66 63.74
C LEU A 688 -36.85 -139.75 63.16
N GLU A 689 -37.27 -139.64 61.90
CA GLU A 689 -38.01 -140.67 61.17
C GLU A 689 -37.20 -141.98 61.08
N ARG A 690 -35.89 -141.90 60.81
CA ARG A 690 -34.98 -143.05 60.86
C ARG A 690 -34.83 -143.63 62.27
N ALA A 691 -34.81 -142.79 63.31
CA ALA A 691 -34.78 -143.27 64.71
C ALA A 691 -36.11 -143.94 65.13
N LEU A 692 -37.26 -143.41 64.69
CA LEU A 692 -38.58 -143.99 64.92
C LEU A 692 -38.75 -145.34 64.20
N THR A 693 -38.37 -145.40 62.92
CA THR A 693 -38.39 -146.66 62.16
C THR A 693 -37.40 -147.69 62.71
N GLN A 694 -36.21 -147.26 63.15
CA GLN A 694 -35.29 -148.14 63.88
C GLN A 694 -35.90 -148.61 65.22
N THR A 695 -36.65 -147.77 65.92
CA THR A 695 -37.36 -148.16 67.15
C THR A 695 -38.48 -149.17 66.87
N SER A 696 -39.23 -149.04 65.76
CA SER A 696 -40.19 -150.06 65.34
C SER A 696 -39.50 -151.36 64.91
N ASN A 697 -38.35 -151.28 64.24
CA ASN A 697 -37.55 -152.45 63.88
C ASN A 697 -37.03 -153.15 65.15
N MET A 698 -36.55 -152.41 66.14
CA MET A 698 -36.13 -152.95 67.43
C MET A 698 -37.30 -153.62 68.17
N ARG A 699 -38.52 -153.05 68.13
CA ARG A 699 -39.72 -153.71 68.68
C ARG A 699 -40.07 -155.00 67.92
N GLN A 700 -39.98 -155.00 66.59
CA GLN A 700 -40.18 -156.20 65.77
C GLN A 700 -39.09 -157.25 66.05
N GLU A 701 -37.84 -156.84 66.26
CA GLU A 701 -36.73 -157.71 66.64
C GLU A 701 -36.90 -158.27 68.05
N VAL A 702 -37.38 -157.48 69.03
CA VAL A 702 -37.76 -157.99 70.35
C VAL A 702 -38.84 -159.06 70.19
N VAL A 703 -39.93 -158.80 69.45
CA VAL A 703 -40.97 -159.82 69.20
C VAL A 703 -40.44 -161.01 68.40
N ARG A 704 -39.48 -160.82 67.48
CA ARG A 704 -38.82 -161.89 66.72
C ARG A 704 -37.93 -162.73 67.63
N LEU A 705 -37.23 -162.12 68.57
CA LEU A 705 -36.37 -162.75 69.57
C LEU A 705 -37.18 -163.43 70.67
N GLU A 706 -38.32 -162.89 71.09
CA GLU A 706 -39.29 -163.56 71.97
C GLU A 706 -39.91 -164.78 71.27
N ARG A 707 -40.32 -164.63 70.01
CA ARG A 707 -40.78 -165.75 69.18
C ARG A 707 -39.68 -166.77 68.90
N GLN A 708 -38.43 -166.34 68.72
CA GLN A 708 -37.29 -167.25 68.60
C GLN A 708 -36.99 -167.93 69.93
N LEU A 709 -36.99 -167.23 71.06
CA LEU A 709 -36.80 -167.80 72.39
C LEU A 709 -37.91 -168.80 72.71
N ASN A 710 -39.16 -168.52 72.35
CA ASN A 710 -40.26 -169.47 72.48
C ASN A 710 -40.15 -170.63 71.47
N ARG A 711 -39.66 -170.41 70.25
CA ARG A 711 -39.33 -171.48 69.29
C ARG A 711 -38.13 -172.31 69.70
N GLU A 712 -37.15 -171.73 70.39
CA GLU A 712 -35.97 -172.41 70.91
C GLU A 712 -36.28 -173.10 72.24
N ARG A 713 -37.22 -172.60 73.05
CA ARG A 713 -37.85 -173.38 74.13
C ARG A 713 -38.67 -174.54 73.56
N LEU A 714 -39.49 -174.28 72.53
CA LEU A 714 -40.23 -175.32 71.81
C LEU A 714 -39.33 -176.29 71.04
N ARG A 715 -38.13 -175.88 70.60
CA ARG A 715 -37.10 -176.75 70.04
C ARG A 715 -36.26 -177.42 71.09
N VAL A 716 -36.07 -176.87 72.28
CA VAL A 716 -35.43 -177.61 73.38
C VAL A 716 -36.40 -178.69 73.85
N THR A 717 -37.71 -178.40 73.95
CA THR A 717 -38.71 -179.45 74.20
C THR A 717 -38.83 -180.42 73.02
N ALA A 718 -39.01 -179.92 71.79
CA ALA A 718 -39.14 -180.77 70.60
C ALA A 718 -37.83 -181.49 70.25
N PHE A 719 -36.64 -180.98 70.54
CA PHE A 719 -35.37 -181.72 70.43
C PHE A 719 -35.13 -182.61 71.64
N THR A 720 -35.70 -182.37 72.83
CA THR A 720 -35.79 -183.45 73.84
C THR A 720 -36.82 -184.52 73.47
N GLU A 721 -37.63 -184.31 72.43
CA GLU A 721 -38.55 -185.29 71.83
C GLU A 721 -38.02 -185.89 70.50
N GLU A 722 -37.25 -185.15 69.70
CA GLU A 722 -36.56 -185.61 68.48
C GLU A 722 -35.18 -186.22 68.80
N MET A 723 -34.59 -185.91 69.96
CA MET A 723 -33.58 -186.77 70.61
C MET A 723 -34.18 -188.11 71.03
N LYS A 724 -35.51 -188.22 71.17
CA LYS A 724 -36.14 -189.55 71.20
C LYS A 724 -36.03 -190.14 69.79
N HIS A 725 -36.46 -189.45 68.70
CA HIS A 725 -36.29 -189.92 67.30
C HIS A 725 -36.20 -188.80 66.18
N PRO A 726 -35.17 -188.72 65.29
CA PRO A 726 -34.97 -187.62 64.28
C PRO A 726 -34.80 -187.98 62.75
N CYS A 727 -35.03 -187.04 61.79
CA CYS A 727 -34.58 -187.03 60.34
C CYS A 727 -34.73 -185.64 59.55
N HIS A 728 -34.23 -185.43 58.28
CA HIS A 728 -33.64 -184.13 57.72
C HIS A 728 -33.84 -183.61 56.20
N ILE A 729 -33.54 -182.29 55.86
CA ILE A 729 -32.83 -181.63 54.64
C ILE A 729 -33.46 -180.64 53.50
N HIS A 730 -32.69 -180.00 52.53
CA HIS A 730 -32.97 -178.70 51.74
C HIS A 730 -32.22 -178.38 50.35
N ARG A 731 -32.69 -177.51 49.34
CA ARG A 731 -31.86 -176.87 48.19
C ARG A 731 -32.36 -175.65 47.23
N TRP A 732 -31.72 -175.29 46.04
CA TRP A 732 -31.50 -173.93 45.30
C TRP A 732 -31.58 -173.74 43.67
N ARG A 733 -31.47 -172.49 43.04
CA ARG A 733 -30.63 -171.93 41.80
C ARG A 733 -31.11 -170.99 40.55
N VAL A 734 -30.22 -170.52 39.56
CA VAL A 734 -30.22 -169.25 38.62
C VAL A 734 -29.43 -169.27 37.17
N THR A 735 -29.59 -168.34 36.13
CA THR A 735 -28.76 -168.06 34.82
C THR A 735 -28.69 -166.60 34.09
N TYR A 736 -28.24 -166.35 32.79
CA TYR A 736 -27.36 -165.20 32.22
C TYR A 736 -27.48 -164.53 30.76
N ALA A 737 -26.72 -163.41 30.41
CA ALA A 737 -26.54 -162.68 29.06
C ALA A 737 -25.20 -161.81 28.80
N LYS A 738 -24.90 -161.13 27.62
CA LYS A 738 -23.63 -160.32 27.30
C LYS A 738 -23.55 -159.22 26.11
N ASP A 739 -22.35 -158.70 25.67
CA ASP A 739 -22.02 -157.36 25.00
C ASP A 739 -20.73 -157.24 24.01
N PRO A 740 -20.49 -156.17 23.13
CA PRO A 740 -19.46 -156.07 22.00
C PRO A 740 -18.24 -155.02 21.99
N LYS A 741 -17.94 -154.16 20.93
CA LYS A 741 -16.53 -153.61 20.63
C LYS A 741 -16.23 -152.10 20.28
N LYS A 742 -15.06 -151.59 20.73
CA LYS A 742 -14.66 -150.14 20.89
C LYS A 742 -13.75 -149.43 19.84
N PHE A 743 -12.94 -150.12 19.02
CA PHE A 743 -11.77 -149.49 18.35
C PHE A 743 -12.10 -148.37 17.33
N GLU A 744 -13.18 -148.52 16.56
CA GLU A 744 -13.54 -147.60 15.47
C GLU A 744 -13.88 -146.19 15.96
N LEU A 745 -14.41 -146.08 17.18
CA LEU A 745 -14.78 -144.81 17.81
C LEU A 745 -13.56 -143.90 18.01
N LEU A 746 -12.42 -144.48 18.41
CA LEU A 746 -11.19 -143.74 18.74
C LEU A 746 -10.52 -143.12 17.50
N ARG A 747 -10.51 -143.84 16.36
CA ARG A 747 -9.88 -143.38 15.12
C ARG A 747 -10.57 -142.12 14.56
N LYS A 748 -11.89 -142.00 14.71
CA LYS A 748 -12.67 -140.85 14.23
C LYS A 748 -12.40 -139.58 15.06
N ILE A 749 -12.20 -139.72 16.38
CA ILE A 749 -11.90 -138.61 17.29
C ILE A 749 -10.57 -137.93 16.93
N GLN A 750 -9.51 -138.71 16.66
CA GLN A 750 -8.17 -138.18 16.39
C GLN A 750 -8.09 -137.34 15.10
N LEU A 751 -8.83 -137.70 14.06
CA LEU A 751 -8.88 -136.94 12.80
C LEU A 751 -9.56 -135.58 12.98
N LEU A 752 -10.64 -135.52 13.76
CA LEU A 752 -11.37 -134.27 14.04
C LEU A 752 -10.52 -133.28 14.84
N LEU A 753 -9.76 -133.76 15.83
CA LEU A 753 -8.84 -132.92 16.63
C LEU A 753 -7.75 -132.26 15.76
N LYS A 754 -7.11 -133.01 14.85
CA LYS A 754 -6.09 -132.46 13.95
C LYS A 754 -6.64 -131.39 13.00
N ARG A 755 -7.91 -131.49 12.57
CA ARG A 755 -8.58 -130.47 11.74
C ARG A 755 -8.92 -129.22 12.54
N ASN A 756 -9.37 -129.37 13.78
CA ASN A 756 -9.71 -128.26 14.67
C ASN A 756 -8.49 -127.36 14.97
N ILE A 757 -7.36 -127.97 15.35
CA ILE A 757 -6.11 -127.25 15.62
C ILE A 757 -5.66 -126.42 14.41
N ARG A 758 -5.75 -126.99 13.19
CA ARG A 758 -5.31 -126.30 11.96
C ARG A 758 -6.15 -125.04 11.67
N LEU A 759 -7.47 -125.12 11.83
CA LEU A 759 -8.39 -123.98 11.70
C LEU A 759 -8.18 -122.91 12.79
N GLY A 760 -7.82 -123.33 14.01
CA GLY A 760 -7.47 -122.41 15.10
C GLY A 760 -6.25 -121.54 14.78
N ILE A 761 -5.22 -122.12 14.17
CA ILE A 761 -4.00 -121.41 13.73
C ILE A 761 -4.31 -120.42 12.61
N GLU A 762 -5.11 -120.82 11.61
CA GLU A 762 -5.51 -119.92 10.50
C GLU A 762 -6.33 -118.72 11.01
N ARG A 763 -7.30 -118.95 11.90
CA ARG A 763 -8.10 -117.87 12.52
C ARG A 763 -7.21 -116.87 13.29
N SER A 764 -6.25 -117.37 14.06
CA SER A 764 -5.29 -116.53 14.79
C SER A 764 -4.43 -115.68 13.83
N ARG A 765 -3.95 -116.29 12.74
CA ARG A 765 -3.15 -115.59 11.71
C ARG A 765 -3.94 -114.47 11.01
N VAL A 766 -5.20 -114.72 10.65
CA VAL A 766 -6.08 -113.70 10.05
C VAL A 766 -6.36 -112.57 11.04
N GLN A 767 -6.61 -112.89 12.32
CA GLN A 767 -6.84 -111.89 13.36
C GLN A 767 -5.61 -111.01 13.63
N ALA A 768 -4.40 -111.57 13.57
CA ALA A 768 -3.16 -110.81 13.65
C ALA A 768 -2.97 -109.87 12.44
N GLN A 769 -3.28 -110.34 11.22
CA GLN A 769 -3.22 -109.51 10.01
C GLN A 769 -4.23 -108.36 10.04
N LEU A 770 -5.42 -108.58 10.58
CA LEU A 770 -6.44 -107.54 10.76
C LEU A 770 -5.97 -106.47 11.77
N GLN A 771 -5.44 -106.87 12.93
CA GLN A 771 -4.90 -105.92 13.90
C GLN A 771 -3.71 -105.12 13.34
N GLU A 772 -2.90 -105.71 12.46
CA GLU A 772 -1.80 -105.00 11.82
C GLU A 772 -2.29 -104.01 10.76
N SER A 773 -3.32 -104.35 9.97
CA SER A 773 -3.92 -103.42 9.00
C SER A 773 -4.67 -102.27 9.69
N GLU A 774 -5.39 -102.53 10.78
CA GLU A 774 -6.03 -101.52 11.64
C GLU A 774 -4.98 -100.56 12.23
N ARG A 775 -3.88 -101.07 12.79
CA ARG A 775 -2.77 -100.22 13.30
C ARG A 775 -2.14 -99.37 12.21
N ARG A 776 -1.94 -99.91 11.00
CA ARG A 776 -1.42 -99.15 9.84
C ARG A 776 -2.43 -98.08 9.40
N TYR A 777 -3.72 -98.39 9.36
CA TYR A 777 -4.79 -97.45 9.04
C TYR A 777 -4.89 -96.32 10.06
N GLU A 778 -4.86 -96.62 11.37
CA GLU A 778 -4.81 -95.58 12.40
C GLU A 778 -3.55 -94.72 12.31
N LYS A 779 -2.38 -95.32 12.06
CA LYS A 779 -1.13 -94.56 11.89
C LYS A 779 -1.23 -93.60 10.70
N LEU A 780 -1.78 -94.06 9.57
CA LEU A 780 -2.04 -93.23 8.39
C LEU A 780 -3.09 -92.15 8.67
N LYS A 781 -4.17 -92.45 9.39
CA LYS A 781 -5.21 -91.49 9.80
C LYS A 781 -4.65 -90.39 10.70
N ARG A 782 -3.80 -90.75 11.67
CA ARG A 782 -3.07 -89.79 12.52
C ARG A 782 -2.11 -88.95 11.68
N GLN A 783 -1.36 -89.54 10.76
CA GLN A 783 -0.48 -88.79 9.85
C GLN A 783 -1.26 -87.82 8.96
N LEU A 784 -2.40 -88.24 8.40
CA LEU A 784 -3.28 -87.39 7.58
C LEU A 784 -3.89 -86.23 8.38
N GLN A 785 -4.17 -86.39 9.68
CA GLN A 785 -4.59 -85.26 10.54
C GLN A 785 -3.52 -84.15 10.69
N TYR A 786 -2.24 -84.46 10.45
CA TYR A 786 -1.14 -83.49 10.48
C TYR A 786 -0.66 -83.05 9.09
N VAL A 787 -1.19 -83.62 8.01
CA VAL A 787 -0.93 -83.15 6.64
C VAL A 787 -1.99 -82.10 6.30
N PRO A 788 -1.62 -80.86 5.91
CA PRO A 788 -2.60 -79.84 5.56
C PRO A 788 -3.42 -80.26 4.33
N ASP A 789 -4.75 -80.19 4.45
CA ASP A 789 -5.68 -80.40 3.35
C ASP A 789 -5.30 -79.59 2.10
N ARG A 790 -5.63 -80.11 0.92
CA ARG A 790 -5.43 -79.39 -0.36
C ARG A 790 -6.02 -77.97 -0.32
N SER A 791 -7.15 -77.79 0.35
CA SER A 791 -7.77 -76.46 0.56
C SER A 791 -6.94 -75.50 1.44
N ILE A 792 -6.18 -76.02 2.41
CA ILE A 792 -5.24 -75.25 3.23
C ILE A 792 -4.02 -74.88 2.39
N VAL A 793 -3.49 -75.80 1.59
CA VAL A 793 -2.36 -75.55 0.67
C VAL A 793 -2.72 -74.44 -0.34
N ASP A 794 -3.91 -74.49 -0.94
CA ASP A 794 -4.35 -73.46 -1.89
C ASP A 794 -4.59 -72.10 -1.21
N ARG A 795 -5.10 -72.08 0.04
CA ARG A 795 -5.20 -70.84 0.84
C ARG A 795 -3.82 -70.27 1.17
N LEU A 796 -2.86 -71.11 1.59
CA LEU A 796 -1.49 -70.69 1.86
C LEU A 796 -0.76 -70.20 0.60
N TRP A 797 -1.03 -70.81 -0.57
CA TRP A 797 -0.48 -70.36 -1.85
C TRP A 797 -1.02 -68.98 -2.24
N LYS A 798 -2.34 -68.77 -2.13
CA LYS A 798 -2.98 -67.46 -2.34
C LYS A 798 -2.44 -66.41 -1.37
N GLN A 799 -2.34 -66.74 -0.08
CA GLN A 799 -1.79 -65.84 0.93
C GLN A 799 -0.33 -65.48 0.63
N ARG A 800 0.52 -66.47 0.30
CA ARG A 800 1.92 -66.25 -0.10
C ARG A 800 2.03 -65.36 -1.33
N HIS A 801 1.13 -65.49 -2.30
CA HIS A 801 1.09 -64.62 -3.47
C HIS A 801 0.72 -63.17 -3.10
N ILE A 802 -0.29 -62.97 -2.24
CA ILE A 802 -0.66 -61.65 -1.70
C ILE A 802 0.52 -61.05 -0.92
N THR A 803 1.16 -61.80 -0.03
CA THR A 803 2.33 -61.35 0.74
C THR A 803 3.52 -61.00 -0.17
N HIS A 804 3.74 -61.72 -1.29
CA HIS A 804 4.75 -61.34 -2.27
C HIS A 804 4.39 -60.05 -3.02
N GLN A 805 3.12 -59.82 -3.39
CA GLN A 805 2.69 -58.56 -4.00
C GLN A 805 2.83 -57.39 -3.01
N GLN A 806 2.43 -57.58 -1.75
CA GLN A 806 2.62 -56.60 -0.68
C GLN A 806 4.10 -56.32 -0.41
N SER A 807 4.95 -57.35 -0.36
CA SER A 807 6.40 -57.18 -0.20
C SER A 807 7.03 -56.43 -1.39
N ARG A 808 6.56 -56.64 -2.63
CA ARG A 808 6.97 -55.82 -3.79
C ARG A 808 6.53 -54.37 -3.66
N LYS A 809 5.28 -54.10 -3.22
CA LYS A 809 4.81 -52.74 -2.93
C LYS A 809 5.62 -52.07 -1.83
N ILE A 810 5.92 -52.78 -0.73
CA ILE A 810 6.77 -52.27 0.35
C ILE A 810 8.17 -51.97 -0.15
N LYS A 811 8.78 -52.83 -0.98
CA LYS A 811 10.09 -52.54 -1.59
C LYS A 811 10.06 -51.34 -2.55
N ALA A 812 8.96 -51.13 -3.29
CA ALA A 812 8.79 -49.94 -4.11
C ALA A 812 8.68 -48.68 -3.25
N MET A 813 7.83 -48.68 -2.21
CA MET A 813 7.71 -47.57 -1.26
C MET A 813 9.01 -47.32 -0.48
N GLN A 814 9.79 -48.37 -0.17
CA GLN A 814 11.12 -48.23 0.43
C GLN A 814 12.13 -47.62 -0.54
N ALA A 815 12.07 -47.97 -1.83
CA ALA A 815 12.89 -47.34 -2.85
C ALA A 815 12.51 -45.86 -3.04
N GLU A 816 11.22 -45.55 -3.12
CA GLU A 816 10.69 -44.17 -3.13
C GLU A 816 11.13 -43.38 -1.89
N LEU A 817 11.04 -43.97 -0.69
CA LEU A 817 11.57 -43.34 0.53
C LEU A 817 13.08 -43.12 0.45
N SER A 818 13.87 -44.09 0.01
CA SER A 818 15.33 -43.90 -0.13
C SER A 818 15.70 -42.84 -1.18
N ILE A 819 14.91 -42.68 -2.24
CA ILE A 819 15.07 -41.60 -3.23
C ILE A 819 14.72 -40.26 -2.58
N ASN A 820 13.63 -40.18 -1.81
CA ASN A 820 13.26 -38.97 -1.08
C ASN A 820 14.30 -38.60 0.01
N GLU A 821 14.93 -39.59 0.65
CA GLU A 821 16.04 -39.39 1.60
C GLU A 821 17.30 -38.87 0.89
N ILE A 822 17.64 -39.38 -0.29
CA ILE A 822 18.73 -38.86 -1.13
C ILE A 822 18.42 -37.45 -1.62
N ASP A 823 17.19 -37.16 -2.04
CA ASP A 823 16.74 -35.82 -2.44
C ASP A 823 16.77 -34.83 -1.27
N LEU A 824 16.45 -35.29 -0.05
CA LEU A 824 16.60 -34.49 1.18
C LEU A 824 18.08 -34.21 1.46
N GLN A 825 18.95 -35.23 1.45
CA GLN A 825 20.39 -35.05 1.64
C GLN A 825 21.01 -34.14 0.57
N ALA A 826 20.57 -34.23 -0.69
CA ALA A 826 20.99 -33.34 -1.76
C ALA A 826 20.55 -31.88 -1.51
N ARG A 827 19.33 -31.67 -0.99
CA ARG A 827 18.85 -30.35 -0.57
C ARG A 827 19.60 -29.82 0.65
N GLU A 828 19.92 -30.67 1.62
CA GLU A 828 20.74 -30.32 2.79
C GLU A 828 22.16 -29.92 2.37
N CYS A 829 22.82 -30.68 1.49
CA CYS A 829 24.12 -30.30 0.92
C CYS A 829 24.05 -28.99 0.11
N LEU A 830 22.98 -28.74 -0.66
CA LEU A 830 22.77 -27.46 -1.33
C LEU A 830 22.60 -26.31 -0.33
N ILE A 831 21.82 -26.53 0.74
CA ILE A 831 21.65 -25.57 1.85
C ILE A 831 22.99 -25.30 2.53
N ASP A 832 23.81 -26.31 2.79
CA ASP A 832 25.14 -26.18 3.39
C ASP A 832 26.11 -25.41 2.48
N VAL A 833 26.07 -25.63 1.16
CA VAL A 833 26.83 -24.84 0.17
C VAL A 833 26.32 -23.38 0.12
N PHE A 834 25.01 -23.14 0.23
CA PHE A 834 24.47 -21.79 0.37
C PHE A 834 24.84 -21.14 1.71
N GLN A 835 24.94 -21.90 2.80
CA GLN A 835 25.43 -21.40 4.09
C GLN A 835 26.94 -21.13 4.08
N GLN A 836 27.75 -21.94 3.37
CA GLN A 836 29.18 -21.69 3.18
C GLN A 836 29.40 -20.45 2.32
N THR A 837 28.73 -20.31 1.18
CA THR A 837 28.84 -19.09 0.35
C THR A 837 28.32 -17.83 1.06
N LEU A 838 27.30 -17.94 1.92
CA LEU A 838 26.90 -16.84 2.81
C LEU A 838 27.95 -16.53 3.89
N LYS A 839 28.63 -17.53 4.45
CA LYS A 839 29.75 -17.33 5.39
C LYS A 839 30.95 -16.66 4.70
N ASP A 840 31.29 -17.09 3.48
CA ASP A 840 32.38 -16.51 2.70
C ASP A 840 32.07 -15.05 2.30
N GLN A 841 30.80 -14.73 2.01
CA GLN A 841 30.34 -13.34 1.78
C GLN A 841 30.31 -12.48 3.05
N LEU A 842 30.23 -13.10 4.24
CA LEU A 842 30.25 -12.41 5.55
C LEU A 842 31.66 -12.27 6.15
N MET A 843 32.68 -12.88 5.53
CA MET A 843 34.08 -12.69 5.91
C MET A 843 34.67 -11.49 5.14
N PRO A 844 34.90 -10.33 5.77
CA PRO A 844 35.45 -9.18 5.07
C PRO A 844 36.89 -9.45 4.63
N ASN A 845 37.21 -9.10 3.38
CA ASN A 845 38.57 -9.05 2.86
C ASN A 845 39.49 -8.30 3.83
N LYS A 846 40.39 -9.03 4.51
CA LYS A 846 41.67 -8.47 4.91
C LYS A 846 42.60 -8.49 3.69
N PRO A 847 43.36 -7.42 3.46
CA PRO A 847 43.97 -7.17 2.15
C PRO A 847 45.16 -8.08 1.86
N ASN A 848 45.30 -8.42 0.58
CA ASN A 848 46.43 -7.98 -0.23
C ASN A 848 45.88 -7.22 -1.44
#